data_AF-A0A812IRB1-F1
#
_entry.id   AF-A0A812IRB1-F1
#
_cell.length_a   1.000
_cell.length_b   1.000
_cell.length_c   1.000
_cell.angle_alpha   90.00
_cell.angle_beta   90.00
_cell.angle_gamma   90.00
#
_symmetry.space_group_name_H-M   'P 1'
#
loop_
_entity.id
_entity.type
_entity.pdbx_description
1 polymer ?
#
loop_
_entity_poly.entity_id
_entity_poly.type
_entity_poly.pdbx_seq_one_letter_code
_entity_poly.pdbx_strand_id
1 'polypeptide(L)'
;MLNGSKDPERPKQAVILAAGRGSRLVPYTDALPTALISIGGKSMVAHTISTLRRQGVQSFYLCRGWKGDVFDEHLSSLGDGVQLIDCPDFATTGMLESLRVALPHVRPGPLLVCYGDIIFRHSVARQLLETTGGIAAVVNAAAPGKESKGFNEVEVVAATGTGPDRTIRRIGKGRRVSECDCAGEFAGLVKFSTSGRAIMEEVVRRLFQEDKSCTGQAWSLPWWLEPVGRASLCDLLQLMADEGICISLAMVFGGWHEVNTPPDLTRAWNDTALFLSEEDTVTQVKAMGACLLSEANDLKRPLPIVAKELNVNLERLECLLKGNLEVSDALDIMRKMSEVYAVPLNDLWLDADDTDAGVRVFTMEASESSARILDRKDRTGSRTPYYEYRDAAMSRCSQFRPEWIKVLRVVASGDPLDPDVQMNNGHLMMQTTLFIGPVDFYYTDRHGRVHRKEMNTGDSNYISPFVPHSFTARAGSPEAIIIAVTYGGAVRRAFTELSRVGAKQVAALAGDSRNPEEARECVLKRCLAAECLSPAELVSALAPGVAEGRAWELLRGAEASSNEIQSLADVLNVRVSDLLVSPLEDEEEVVVTYAEKSQQHARRMNGYVLLPGARTRHQPDLKTFDLEVLESATPGESLSCGLHTFVYHFGSEAVELRWSTRLGASRATILRPGDSSYIAPLVEHSFSVLPGAAQEPGMNGAACGKGRHLFLVRIPGQLSGETLAEFATFSTHGRERVGAETVQWYN
;
A
#
# COMPACT_ATOMS: atom_id res chain seq x y z
N MET A 1 -25.37 -37.59 -30.30
CA MET A 1 -24.90 -36.56 -31.27
C MET A 1 -25.76 -35.34 -31.02
N LEU A 2 -25.29 -34.17 -30.59
CA LEU A 2 -24.04 -33.45 -30.84
C LEU A 2 -23.26 -33.18 -29.55
N ASN A 3 -21.94 -33.39 -29.59
CA ASN A 3 -21.00 -32.97 -28.55
C ASN A 3 -20.97 -31.45 -28.47
N GLY A 4 -21.14 -30.89 -27.27
CA GLY A 4 -20.87 -29.48 -26.98
C GLY A 4 -19.37 -29.22 -27.02
N SER A 5 -18.85 -28.86 -28.20
CA SER A 5 -17.54 -28.24 -28.32
C SER A 5 -17.63 -26.84 -27.70
N LYS A 6 -17.12 -26.67 -26.48
CA LYS A 6 -16.72 -25.36 -25.98
C LYS A 6 -15.66 -24.82 -26.95
N ASP A 7 -15.98 -23.70 -27.59
CA ASP A 7 -15.12 -22.77 -28.33
C ASP A 7 -15.19 -22.80 -29.87
N PRO A 8 -16.04 -21.90 -30.42
CA PRO A 8 -15.69 -21.10 -31.60
C PRO A 8 -15.87 -19.57 -31.41
N GLU A 9 -15.85 -19.03 -30.18
CA GLU A 9 -16.15 -17.59 -29.93
C GLU A 9 -15.15 -16.80 -29.07
N ARG A 10 -14.07 -17.39 -28.53
CA ARG A 10 -13.07 -16.62 -27.77
C ARG A 10 -12.17 -15.76 -28.69
N PRO A 11 -12.12 -14.43 -28.53
CA PRO A 11 -11.24 -13.56 -29.30
C PRO A 11 -9.76 -13.95 -29.16
N LYS A 12 -9.08 -14.06 -30.30
CA LYS A 12 -7.62 -14.24 -30.38
C LYS A 12 -6.87 -12.95 -30.69
N GLN A 13 -7.60 -11.84 -30.78
CA GLN A 13 -7.06 -10.55 -31.19
C GLN A 13 -7.70 -9.39 -30.43
N ALA A 14 -6.92 -8.33 -30.24
CA ALA A 14 -7.35 -7.11 -29.57
C ALA A 14 -6.84 -5.85 -30.28
N VAL A 15 -7.68 -4.82 -30.37
CA VAL A 15 -7.29 -3.44 -30.73
C VAL A 15 -7.15 -2.63 -29.44
N ILE A 16 -6.02 -1.96 -29.27
CA ILE A 16 -5.71 -1.11 -28.13
C ILE A 16 -5.65 0.35 -28.60
N LEU A 17 -6.51 1.20 -28.06
CA LEU A 17 -6.65 2.61 -28.44
C LEU A 17 -5.74 3.50 -27.58
N ALA A 18 -4.50 3.73 -28.03
CA ALA A 18 -3.45 4.42 -27.25
C ALA A 18 -2.91 5.70 -27.92
N ALA A 19 -3.69 6.31 -28.83
CA ALA A 19 -3.23 7.44 -29.63
C ALA A 19 -3.22 8.80 -28.88
N GLY A 20 -3.93 8.89 -27.75
CA GLY A 20 -4.14 10.13 -27.00
C GLY A 20 -2.91 10.61 -26.23
N ARG A 21 -2.85 11.93 -25.97
CA ARG A 21 -1.77 12.57 -25.21
C ARG A 21 -1.83 12.32 -23.69
N GLY A 22 -3.03 12.23 -23.11
CA GLY A 22 -3.21 12.21 -21.65
C GLY A 22 -2.78 13.51 -20.98
N SER A 23 -3.38 14.64 -21.37
CA SER A 23 -3.02 15.99 -20.90
C SER A 23 -3.15 16.20 -19.39
N ARG A 24 -3.98 15.39 -18.72
CA ARG A 24 -4.19 15.44 -17.27
C ARG A 24 -3.07 14.79 -16.46
N LEU A 25 -2.11 14.13 -17.12
CA LEU A 25 -0.94 13.50 -16.53
C LEU A 25 0.36 14.27 -16.80
N VAL A 26 0.28 15.53 -17.24
CA VAL A 26 1.47 16.40 -17.34
C VAL A 26 2.09 16.58 -15.93
N PRO A 27 3.44 16.50 -15.76
CA PRO A 27 4.47 16.42 -16.81
C PRO A 27 4.83 15.00 -17.29
N TYR A 28 4.27 13.93 -16.71
CA TYR A 28 4.61 12.55 -17.09
C TYR A 28 4.41 12.25 -18.58
N THR A 29 3.43 12.92 -19.22
CA THR A 29 3.09 12.70 -20.63
C THR A 29 3.76 13.62 -21.64
N ASP A 30 4.68 14.51 -21.21
CA ASP A 30 5.39 15.40 -22.14
C ASP A 30 6.46 14.66 -22.96
N ALA A 31 7.13 13.69 -22.34
CA ALA A 31 8.16 12.87 -22.98
C ALA A 31 7.65 11.48 -23.40
N LEU A 32 6.57 10.97 -22.77
CA LEU A 32 6.14 9.58 -22.90
C LEU A 32 4.62 9.48 -23.19
N PRO A 33 4.16 8.64 -24.12
CA PRO A 33 2.74 8.32 -24.27
C PRO A 33 2.15 7.78 -22.97
N THR A 34 0.89 8.10 -22.67
CA THR A 34 0.21 7.63 -21.44
C THR A 34 0.31 6.12 -21.29
N ALA A 35 -0.01 5.37 -22.34
CA ALA A 35 0.03 3.91 -22.32
C ALA A 35 1.42 3.29 -22.02
N LEU A 36 2.50 4.08 -22.17
CA LEU A 36 3.87 3.66 -21.85
C LEU A 36 4.31 4.02 -20.42
N ILE A 37 3.54 4.79 -19.65
CA ILE A 37 3.85 5.09 -18.25
C ILE A 37 3.97 3.77 -17.47
N SER A 38 5.05 3.66 -16.69
CA SER A 38 5.39 2.45 -15.93
C SER A 38 4.62 2.35 -14.62
N ILE A 39 4.01 1.20 -14.39
CA ILE A 39 3.32 0.85 -13.15
C ILE A 39 3.85 -0.51 -12.68
N GLY A 40 4.44 -0.58 -11.49
CA GLY A 40 5.00 -1.84 -10.99
C GLY A 40 6.07 -2.46 -11.91
N GLY A 41 6.88 -1.64 -12.59
CA GLY A 41 7.98 -2.10 -13.46
C GLY A 41 7.59 -2.50 -14.88
N LYS A 42 6.32 -2.39 -15.29
CA LYS A 42 5.87 -2.58 -16.68
C LYS A 42 5.01 -1.41 -17.13
N SER A 43 5.03 -1.09 -18.43
CA SER A 43 4.11 -0.09 -18.99
C SER A 43 2.65 -0.53 -18.87
N MET A 44 1.72 0.42 -18.80
CA MET A 44 0.28 0.12 -18.77
C MET A 44 -0.16 -0.80 -19.92
N VAL A 45 0.29 -0.50 -21.13
CA VAL A 45 -0.02 -1.34 -22.30
C VAL A 45 0.60 -2.73 -22.18
N ALA A 46 1.79 -2.88 -21.61
CA ALA A 46 2.39 -4.19 -21.36
C ALA A 46 1.57 -5.00 -20.34
N HIS A 47 0.99 -4.36 -19.33
CA HIS A 47 0.03 -5.01 -18.43
C HIS A 47 -1.21 -5.49 -19.18
N THR A 48 -1.84 -4.62 -19.97
CA THR A 48 -3.03 -4.99 -20.77
C THR A 48 -2.74 -6.15 -21.72
N ILE A 49 -1.62 -6.10 -22.45
CA ILE A 49 -1.19 -7.19 -23.34
C ILE A 49 -0.94 -8.47 -22.55
N SER A 50 -0.23 -8.40 -21.42
CA SER A 50 0.06 -9.56 -20.58
C SER A 50 -1.23 -10.19 -20.05
N THR A 51 -2.17 -9.38 -19.55
CA THR A 51 -3.47 -9.82 -19.05
C THR A 51 -4.28 -10.54 -20.12
N LEU A 52 -4.36 -9.96 -21.33
CA LEU A 52 -5.10 -10.54 -22.44
C LEU A 52 -4.41 -11.77 -23.04
N ARG A 53 -3.06 -11.81 -23.09
CA ARG A 53 -2.32 -13.00 -23.51
C ARG A 53 -2.63 -14.21 -22.64
N ARG A 54 -2.75 -14.03 -21.32
CA ARG A 54 -3.16 -15.12 -20.41
C ARG A 54 -4.57 -15.65 -20.70
N GLN A 55 -5.43 -14.83 -21.32
CA GLN A 55 -6.75 -15.26 -21.79
C GLN A 55 -6.74 -15.88 -23.19
N GLY A 56 -5.55 -16.04 -23.80
CA GLY A 56 -5.37 -16.66 -25.10
C GLY A 56 -5.42 -15.70 -26.30
N VAL A 57 -5.34 -14.38 -26.07
CA VAL A 57 -5.18 -13.38 -27.13
C VAL A 57 -3.74 -13.41 -27.64
N GLN A 58 -3.56 -13.42 -28.95
CA GLN A 58 -2.25 -13.61 -29.60
C GLN A 58 -1.85 -12.45 -30.51
N SER A 59 -2.82 -11.69 -31.03
CA SER A 59 -2.57 -10.58 -31.94
C SER A 59 -3.08 -9.27 -31.37
N PHE A 60 -2.22 -8.25 -31.33
CA PHE A 60 -2.51 -6.96 -30.74
C PHE A 60 -2.28 -5.85 -31.77
N TYR A 61 -3.26 -4.98 -31.94
CA TYR A 61 -3.22 -3.84 -32.85
C TYR A 61 -3.23 -2.57 -32.02
N LEU A 62 -2.04 -2.01 -31.79
CA LEU A 62 -1.83 -0.88 -30.90
C LEU A 62 -1.87 0.43 -31.69
N CYS A 63 -2.95 1.19 -31.54
CA CYS A 63 -3.14 2.47 -32.18
C CYS A 63 -2.29 3.53 -31.48
N ARG A 64 -1.31 4.12 -32.17
CA ARG A 64 -0.40 5.13 -31.63
C ARG A 64 -0.56 6.47 -32.34
N GLY A 65 -0.33 7.56 -31.62
CA GLY A 65 -0.48 8.93 -32.10
C GLY A 65 0.55 9.84 -31.44
N TRP A 66 0.19 10.46 -30.32
CA TRP A 66 1.11 11.28 -29.53
C TRP A 66 2.39 10.50 -29.20
N LYS A 67 3.56 11.04 -29.60
CA LYS A 67 4.88 10.43 -29.37
C LYS A 67 4.95 8.97 -29.84
N GLY A 68 4.36 8.70 -31.01
CA GLY A 68 4.29 7.36 -31.60
C GLY A 68 5.65 6.69 -31.83
N ASP A 69 6.69 7.48 -32.07
CA ASP A 69 8.09 7.06 -32.20
C ASP A 69 8.62 6.34 -30.94
N VAL A 70 8.18 6.76 -29.76
CA VAL A 70 8.61 6.13 -28.49
C VAL A 70 8.08 4.69 -28.36
N PHE A 71 6.98 4.34 -29.04
CA PHE A 71 6.50 2.95 -29.07
C PHE A 71 7.45 2.03 -29.86
N ASP A 72 8.19 2.53 -30.85
CA ASP A 72 9.15 1.71 -31.59
C ASP A 72 10.27 1.20 -30.67
N GLU A 73 10.75 2.08 -29.80
CA GLU A 73 11.79 1.76 -28.80
C GLU A 73 11.31 0.72 -27.77
N HIS A 74 10.02 0.73 -27.47
CA HIS A 74 9.41 -0.16 -26.47
C HIS A 74 8.81 -1.43 -27.06
N LEU A 75 8.71 -1.57 -28.39
CA LEU A 75 7.99 -2.67 -29.04
C LEU A 75 8.50 -4.05 -28.61
N SER A 76 9.82 -4.21 -28.48
CA SER A 76 10.45 -5.45 -28.01
C SER A 76 9.99 -5.85 -26.60
N SER A 77 9.77 -4.87 -25.72
CA SER A 77 9.28 -5.10 -24.35
C SER A 77 7.81 -5.54 -24.30
N LEU A 78 7.02 -5.26 -25.34
CA LEU A 78 5.62 -5.67 -25.44
C LEU A 78 5.47 -7.14 -25.88
N GLY A 79 6.52 -7.76 -26.42
CA GLY A 79 6.56 -9.15 -26.87
C GLY A 79 5.86 -9.41 -28.22
N ASP A 80 5.88 -10.67 -28.67
CA ASP A 80 5.46 -11.05 -30.02
C ASP A 80 3.96 -10.83 -30.34
N GLY A 81 3.66 -10.60 -31.62
CA GLY A 81 2.28 -10.46 -32.10
C GLY A 81 1.66 -9.08 -31.88
N VAL A 82 2.47 -8.08 -31.53
CA VAL A 82 2.06 -6.68 -31.42
C VAL A 82 2.38 -5.94 -32.72
N GLN A 83 1.36 -5.32 -33.32
CA GLN A 83 1.46 -4.47 -34.49
C GLN A 83 1.09 -3.04 -34.12
N LEU A 84 1.97 -2.09 -34.45
CA LEU A 84 1.72 -0.67 -34.27
C LEU A 84 0.90 -0.12 -35.45
N ILE A 85 -0.14 0.65 -35.16
CA ILE A 85 -1.02 1.29 -36.15
C ILE A 85 -0.94 2.81 -35.98
N ASP A 86 -0.45 3.50 -37.00
CA ASP A 86 -0.28 4.95 -36.98
C ASP A 86 -1.62 5.68 -37.12
N CYS A 87 -1.93 6.54 -36.16
CA CYS A 87 -3.11 7.41 -36.16
C CYS A 87 -2.64 8.88 -36.27
N PRO A 88 -2.31 9.38 -37.48
CA PRO A 88 -1.67 10.69 -37.65
C PRO A 88 -2.54 11.87 -37.20
N ASP A 89 -3.87 11.74 -37.35
CA ASP A 89 -4.82 12.81 -37.02
C ASP A 89 -5.30 12.79 -35.56
N PHE A 90 -4.62 12.05 -34.67
CA PHE A 90 -5.01 11.88 -33.26
C PHE A 90 -5.25 13.19 -32.49
N ALA A 91 -4.63 14.29 -32.93
CA ALA A 91 -4.74 15.60 -32.27
C ALA A 91 -6.09 16.28 -32.54
N THR A 92 -6.76 15.93 -33.65
CA THR A 92 -8.04 16.53 -34.07
C THR A 92 -9.20 15.55 -34.04
N THR A 93 -8.92 14.24 -33.91
CA THR A 93 -9.90 13.16 -33.94
C THR A 93 -10.07 12.44 -32.59
N GLY A 94 -11.16 11.68 -32.45
CA GLY A 94 -11.50 10.89 -31.28
C GLY A 94 -11.11 9.42 -31.40
N MET A 95 -11.30 8.66 -30.33
CA MET A 95 -10.95 7.24 -30.25
C MET A 95 -11.61 6.37 -31.31
N LEU A 96 -12.81 6.72 -31.77
CA LEU A 96 -13.52 5.97 -32.80
C LEU A 96 -12.78 6.02 -34.16
N GLU A 97 -12.11 7.12 -34.47
CA GLU A 97 -11.29 7.24 -35.68
C GLU A 97 -10.07 6.31 -35.61
N SER A 98 -9.40 6.24 -34.45
CA SER A 98 -8.30 5.28 -34.23
C SER A 98 -8.77 3.83 -34.45
N LEU A 99 -9.96 3.47 -33.95
CA LEU A 99 -10.55 2.16 -34.21
C LEU A 99 -10.76 1.94 -35.72
N ARG A 100 -11.35 2.90 -36.43
CA ARG A 100 -11.57 2.83 -37.89
C ARG A 100 -10.27 2.58 -38.65
N VAL A 101 -9.19 3.29 -38.31
CA VAL A 101 -7.86 3.11 -38.93
C VAL A 101 -7.28 1.72 -38.64
N ALA A 102 -7.56 1.15 -37.47
CA ALA A 102 -7.10 -0.19 -37.12
C ALA A 102 -7.85 -1.31 -37.84
N LEU A 103 -9.17 -1.20 -38.02
CA LEU A 103 -10.03 -2.28 -38.52
C LEU A 103 -9.52 -3.00 -39.80
N PRO A 104 -9.01 -2.31 -40.83
CA PRO A 104 -8.47 -2.96 -42.04
C PRO A 104 -7.28 -3.89 -41.79
N HIS A 105 -6.56 -3.71 -40.68
CA HIS A 105 -5.41 -4.52 -40.30
C HIS A 105 -5.80 -5.78 -39.49
N VAL A 106 -7.02 -5.80 -38.95
CA VAL A 106 -7.51 -6.83 -38.03
C VAL A 106 -8.00 -8.06 -38.80
N ARG A 107 -7.46 -9.24 -38.47
CA ARG A 107 -7.86 -10.52 -39.10
C ARG A 107 -9.34 -10.82 -38.87
N PRO A 108 -10.06 -11.55 -39.74
CA PRO A 108 -11.45 -11.93 -39.50
C PRO A 108 -11.67 -12.70 -38.18
N GLY A 109 -12.86 -12.54 -37.58
CA GLY A 109 -13.27 -13.25 -36.36
C GLY A 109 -13.51 -12.33 -35.14
N PRO A 110 -13.76 -12.91 -33.95
CA PRO A 110 -14.06 -12.15 -32.75
C PRO A 110 -12.92 -11.20 -32.35
N LEU A 111 -13.27 -10.09 -31.73
CA LEU A 111 -12.37 -8.97 -31.45
C LEU A 111 -12.60 -8.38 -30.05
N LEU A 112 -11.51 -8.08 -29.35
CA LEU A 112 -11.54 -7.19 -28.19
C LEU A 112 -11.14 -5.77 -28.60
N VAL A 113 -11.80 -4.77 -28.04
CA VAL A 113 -11.39 -3.36 -28.16
C VAL A 113 -11.20 -2.81 -26.75
N CYS A 114 -10.05 -2.20 -26.48
CA CYS A 114 -9.76 -1.60 -25.19
C CYS A 114 -9.05 -0.25 -25.28
N TYR A 115 -9.20 0.56 -24.23
CA TYR A 115 -8.43 1.79 -24.07
C TYR A 115 -6.96 1.49 -23.72
N GLY A 116 -6.07 2.43 -24.04
CA GLY A 116 -4.64 2.34 -23.75
C GLY A 116 -4.23 2.85 -22.36
N ASP A 117 -5.14 3.52 -21.64
CA ASP A 117 -4.92 4.12 -20.31
C ASP A 117 -5.57 3.31 -19.17
N ILE A 118 -5.99 2.07 -19.46
CA ILE A 118 -6.57 1.17 -18.46
C ILE A 118 -5.62 0.02 -18.13
N ILE A 119 -5.64 -0.42 -16.88
CA ILE A 119 -5.04 -1.67 -16.40
C ILE A 119 -6.10 -2.48 -15.67
N PHE A 120 -6.05 -3.80 -15.78
CA PHE A 120 -7.04 -4.68 -15.15
C PHE A 120 -6.51 -6.08 -14.89
N ARG A 121 -7.12 -6.74 -13.90
CA ARG A 121 -6.83 -8.11 -13.48
C ARG A 121 -7.34 -9.12 -14.49
N HIS A 122 -6.80 -10.33 -14.44
CA HIS A 122 -7.26 -11.45 -15.27
C HIS A 122 -8.74 -11.78 -15.05
N SER A 123 -9.27 -11.61 -13.84
CA SER A 123 -10.67 -11.84 -13.53
C SER A 123 -11.62 -10.90 -14.29
N VAL A 124 -11.23 -9.65 -14.51
CA VAL A 124 -12.01 -8.70 -15.34
C VAL A 124 -12.08 -9.18 -16.79
N ALA A 125 -10.93 -9.58 -17.36
CA ALA A 125 -10.87 -10.11 -18.71
C ALA A 125 -11.66 -11.43 -18.84
N ARG A 126 -11.53 -12.33 -17.87
CA ARG A 126 -12.27 -13.60 -17.82
C ARG A 126 -13.78 -13.36 -17.78
N GLN A 127 -14.25 -12.47 -16.90
CA GLN A 127 -15.67 -12.11 -16.77
C GLN A 127 -16.25 -11.63 -18.11
N LEU A 128 -15.51 -10.79 -18.83
CA LEU A 128 -15.93 -10.33 -20.16
C LEU A 128 -16.02 -11.48 -21.18
N LEU A 129 -15.03 -12.37 -21.18
CA LEU A 129 -14.97 -13.49 -22.11
C LEU A 129 -16.09 -14.50 -21.84
N GLU A 130 -16.45 -14.71 -20.57
CA GLU A 130 -17.53 -15.59 -20.13
C GLU A 130 -18.93 -14.99 -20.31
N THR A 131 -19.04 -13.66 -20.37
CA THR A 131 -20.33 -12.97 -20.61
C THR A 131 -20.90 -13.33 -21.97
N THR A 132 -22.14 -13.80 -22.02
CA THR A 132 -22.80 -14.20 -23.27
C THR A 132 -23.32 -12.99 -24.06
N GLY A 133 -23.57 -13.17 -25.37
CA GLY A 133 -24.08 -12.13 -26.26
C GLY A 133 -23.09 -11.73 -27.37
N GLY A 134 -23.61 -11.17 -28.45
CA GLY A 134 -22.79 -10.75 -29.60
C GLY A 134 -21.85 -9.59 -29.28
N ILE A 135 -22.23 -8.74 -28.34
CA ILE A 135 -21.44 -7.61 -27.85
C ILE A 135 -21.55 -7.58 -26.33
N ALA A 136 -20.42 -7.45 -25.64
CA ALA A 136 -20.38 -7.29 -24.20
C ALA A 136 -19.40 -6.20 -23.80
N ALA A 137 -19.76 -5.38 -22.82
CA ALA A 137 -18.93 -4.30 -22.31
C ALA A 137 -18.70 -4.48 -20.80
N VAL A 138 -17.48 -4.22 -20.34
CA VAL A 138 -17.17 -4.27 -18.90
C VAL A 138 -17.75 -3.05 -18.19
N VAL A 139 -18.50 -3.30 -17.12
CA VAL A 139 -19.12 -2.27 -16.30
C VAL A 139 -18.70 -2.47 -14.85
N ASN A 140 -17.96 -1.51 -14.30
CA ASN A 140 -17.53 -1.51 -12.92
C ASN A 140 -18.64 -0.95 -12.01
N ALA A 141 -19.17 -1.80 -11.13
CA ALA A 141 -20.21 -1.44 -10.18
C ALA A 141 -19.70 -0.67 -8.94
N ALA A 142 -18.38 -0.58 -8.75
CA ALA A 142 -17.82 0.15 -7.62
C ALA A 142 -18.01 1.66 -7.81
N ALA A 143 -19.06 2.20 -7.19
CA ALA A 143 -19.32 3.64 -6.95
C ALA A 143 -18.80 4.63 -8.03
N PRO A 144 -19.52 4.78 -9.16
CA PRO A 144 -19.10 5.63 -10.28
C PRO A 144 -18.74 7.05 -9.84
N GLY A 145 -17.52 7.49 -10.14
CA GLY A 145 -17.07 8.85 -9.88
C GLY A 145 -16.81 9.23 -8.41
N LYS A 146 -16.94 8.31 -7.43
CA LYS A 146 -16.59 8.60 -6.01
C LYS A 146 -15.09 8.75 -5.75
N GLU A 147 -14.24 8.21 -6.61
CA GLU A 147 -12.80 8.09 -6.31
C GLU A 147 -11.90 9.18 -6.90
N SER A 148 -12.34 10.01 -7.85
CA SER A 148 -11.45 11.11 -8.34
C SER A 148 -12.08 12.26 -9.14
N LYS A 149 -13.14 12.04 -9.93
CA LYS A 149 -13.58 13.04 -10.94
C LYS A 149 -15.00 13.58 -10.75
N GLY A 150 -15.81 12.97 -9.88
CA GLY A 150 -17.24 13.27 -9.73
C GLY A 150 -18.11 12.56 -10.77
N PHE A 151 -19.38 12.32 -10.43
CA PHE A 151 -20.30 11.47 -11.20
C PHE A 151 -20.50 11.90 -12.66
N ASN A 152 -20.38 13.19 -12.97
CA ASN A 152 -20.57 13.71 -14.33
C ASN A 152 -19.35 13.55 -15.26
N GLU A 153 -18.18 13.28 -14.70
CA GLU A 153 -16.91 13.22 -15.45
C GLU A 153 -16.52 11.79 -15.86
N VAL A 154 -17.29 10.79 -15.41
CA VAL A 154 -17.08 9.37 -15.70
C VAL A 154 -18.04 8.84 -16.77
N GLU A 155 -17.65 7.75 -17.42
CA GLU A 155 -18.45 7.09 -18.47
C GLU A 155 -19.54 6.23 -17.83
N VAL A 156 -20.63 6.85 -17.38
CA VAL A 156 -21.74 6.15 -16.69
C VAL A 156 -22.49 5.20 -17.62
N VAL A 157 -22.97 4.09 -17.05
CA VAL A 157 -23.80 3.09 -17.73
C VAL A 157 -25.13 2.96 -17.02
N ALA A 158 -26.23 3.00 -17.74
CA ALA A 158 -27.55 2.56 -17.27
C ALA A 158 -28.01 1.37 -18.10
N ALA A 159 -28.63 0.39 -17.44
CA ALA A 159 -29.06 -0.86 -18.08
C ALA A 159 -30.58 -1.08 -17.93
N THR A 160 -31.14 -1.89 -18.81
CA THR A 160 -32.51 -2.41 -18.73
C THR A 160 -32.51 -3.94 -18.68
N GLY A 161 -33.56 -4.51 -18.10
CA GLY A 161 -33.68 -5.97 -17.87
C GLY A 161 -33.29 -6.37 -16.45
N THR A 162 -33.36 -7.68 -16.16
CA THR A 162 -33.05 -8.27 -14.85
C THR A 162 -32.10 -9.44 -14.99
N GLY A 163 -31.23 -9.64 -13.99
CA GLY A 163 -30.32 -10.79 -13.96
C GLY A 163 -29.26 -10.74 -15.08
N PRO A 164 -28.91 -11.89 -15.69
CA PRO A 164 -27.87 -11.96 -16.72
C PRO A 164 -28.29 -11.35 -18.07
N ASP A 165 -29.59 -11.13 -18.31
CA ASP A 165 -30.13 -10.60 -19.56
C ASP A 165 -30.13 -9.06 -19.63
N ARG A 166 -29.39 -8.41 -18.72
CA ARG A 166 -29.27 -6.95 -18.70
C ARG A 166 -28.52 -6.47 -19.94
N THR A 167 -29.09 -5.46 -20.60
CA THR A 167 -28.47 -4.78 -21.74
C THR A 167 -28.30 -3.28 -21.46
N ILE A 168 -27.27 -2.68 -22.05
CA ILE A 168 -27.01 -1.24 -21.93
C ILE A 168 -28.13 -0.45 -22.60
N ARG A 169 -28.68 0.53 -21.86
CA ARG A 169 -29.66 1.53 -22.35
C ARG A 169 -29.01 2.89 -22.56
N ARG A 170 -28.12 3.29 -21.66
CA ARG A 170 -27.35 4.54 -21.74
C ARG A 170 -25.89 4.30 -21.39
N ILE A 171 -24.97 4.93 -22.11
CA ILE A 171 -23.53 4.83 -21.88
C ILE A 171 -22.81 6.13 -22.28
N GLY A 172 -21.89 6.59 -21.43
CA GLY A 172 -20.99 7.72 -21.69
C GLY A 172 -21.22 8.95 -20.79
N LYS A 173 -20.39 9.98 -20.96
CA LYS A 173 -20.40 11.19 -20.13
C LYS A 173 -21.63 12.06 -20.37
N GLY A 174 -22.16 12.67 -19.32
CA GLY A 174 -23.26 13.64 -19.42
C GLY A 174 -24.59 13.09 -19.96
N ARG A 175 -24.80 11.76 -19.94
CA ARG A 175 -25.97 11.08 -20.54
C ARG A 175 -27.27 11.15 -19.69
N ARG A 176 -27.35 12.08 -18.73
CA ARG A 176 -28.50 12.28 -17.82
C ARG A 176 -28.96 10.98 -17.14
N VAL A 177 -28.00 10.18 -16.69
CA VAL A 177 -28.25 9.01 -15.83
C VAL A 177 -28.29 9.51 -14.39
N SER A 178 -29.29 9.11 -13.61
CA SER A 178 -29.34 9.41 -12.17
C SER A 178 -28.45 8.42 -11.41
N GLU A 179 -28.01 8.76 -10.20
CA GLU A 179 -27.24 7.82 -9.37
C GLU A 179 -28.01 6.52 -9.08
N CYS A 180 -29.34 6.59 -8.93
CA CYS A 180 -30.18 5.42 -8.67
C CYS A 180 -30.38 4.52 -9.90
N ASP A 181 -30.29 5.07 -11.12
CA ASP A 181 -30.41 4.31 -12.37
C ASP A 181 -29.06 3.83 -12.92
N CYS A 182 -27.96 4.20 -12.25
CA CYS A 182 -26.61 3.87 -12.68
C CYS A 182 -26.28 2.40 -12.38
N ALA A 183 -25.98 1.65 -13.43
CA ALA A 183 -25.48 0.28 -13.33
C ALA A 183 -23.99 0.24 -12.93
N GLY A 184 -23.22 1.28 -13.29
CA GLY A 184 -21.79 1.36 -13.03
C GLY A 184 -21.07 2.28 -14.01
N GLU A 185 -19.75 2.21 -14.00
CA GLU A 185 -18.84 2.94 -14.89
C GLU A 185 -18.34 2.01 -16.01
N PHE A 186 -18.36 2.47 -17.25
CA PHE A 186 -17.79 1.71 -18.37
C PHE A 186 -16.27 1.66 -18.23
N ALA A 187 -15.71 0.46 -18.25
CA ALA A 187 -14.30 0.24 -17.95
C ALA A 187 -13.38 0.31 -19.17
N GLY A 188 -13.86 0.82 -20.31
CA GLY A 188 -13.06 0.95 -21.53
C GLY A 188 -12.67 -0.38 -22.20
N LEU A 189 -13.39 -1.49 -21.93
CA LEU A 189 -13.11 -2.82 -22.49
C LEU A 189 -14.39 -3.46 -23.06
N VAL A 190 -14.35 -3.85 -24.33
CA VAL A 190 -15.49 -4.41 -25.08
C VAL A 190 -15.08 -5.67 -25.82
N LYS A 191 -15.99 -6.66 -25.82
CA LYS A 191 -15.91 -7.87 -26.64
C LYS A 191 -16.95 -7.81 -27.75
N PHE A 192 -16.50 -8.12 -28.96
CA PHE A 192 -17.33 -8.36 -30.13
C PHE A 192 -17.15 -9.81 -30.59
N SER A 193 -18.25 -10.57 -30.65
CA SER A 193 -18.28 -11.84 -31.38
C SER A 193 -18.10 -11.59 -32.88
N THR A 194 -18.01 -12.65 -33.69
CA THR A 194 -17.97 -12.50 -35.16
C THR A 194 -19.18 -11.72 -35.69
N SER A 195 -20.38 -12.01 -35.20
CA SER A 195 -21.60 -11.29 -35.61
C SER A 195 -21.65 -9.87 -35.02
N GLY A 196 -21.30 -9.69 -33.75
CA GLY A 196 -21.25 -8.38 -33.11
C GLY A 196 -20.24 -7.44 -33.78
N ARG A 197 -19.11 -7.99 -34.22
CA ARG A 197 -18.08 -7.25 -34.96
C ARG A 197 -18.60 -6.77 -36.31
N ALA A 198 -19.27 -7.64 -37.07
CA ALA A 198 -19.83 -7.25 -38.37
C ALA A 198 -20.83 -6.08 -38.23
N ILE A 199 -21.66 -6.11 -37.18
CA ILE A 199 -22.58 -5.01 -36.86
C ILE A 199 -21.81 -3.73 -36.52
N MET A 200 -20.77 -3.83 -35.68
CA MET A 200 -19.93 -2.69 -35.31
C MET A 200 -19.22 -2.08 -36.53
N GLU A 201 -18.61 -2.89 -37.39
CA GLU A 201 -17.92 -2.43 -38.60
C GLU A 201 -18.88 -1.72 -39.56
N GLU A 202 -20.11 -2.22 -39.70
CA GLU A 202 -21.15 -1.58 -40.51
C GLU A 202 -21.56 -0.21 -39.94
N VAL A 203 -21.72 -0.09 -38.62
CA VAL A 203 -22.04 1.18 -37.97
C VAL A 203 -20.87 2.17 -38.12
N VAL A 204 -19.63 1.72 -37.96
CA VAL A 204 -18.44 2.56 -38.19
C VAL A 204 -18.37 3.02 -39.64
N ARG A 205 -18.54 2.12 -40.62
CA ARG A 205 -18.56 2.46 -42.04
C ARG A 205 -19.63 3.48 -42.38
N ARG A 206 -20.82 3.35 -41.79
CA ARG A 206 -21.92 4.32 -41.92
C ARG A 206 -21.57 5.68 -41.34
N LEU A 207 -20.94 5.73 -40.16
CA LEU A 207 -20.57 6.97 -39.49
C LEU A 207 -19.54 7.80 -40.28
N PHE A 208 -18.57 7.14 -40.93
CA PHE A 208 -17.48 7.81 -41.64
C PHE A 208 -17.65 7.90 -43.16
N GLN A 209 -18.80 7.44 -43.70
CA GLN A 209 -19.22 7.50 -45.12
C GLN A 209 -18.09 7.62 -46.16
N GLU A 210 -17.46 6.49 -46.49
CA GLU A 210 -16.54 6.38 -47.63
C GLU A 210 -17.27 6.39 -49.00
N ASP A 211 -18.61 6.33 -49.03
CA ASP A 211 -19.36 6.30 -50.29
C ASP A 211 -20.69 7.08 -50.20
N LYS A 212 -20.70 8.31 -50.73
CA LYS A 212 -21.89 9.18 -50.84
C LYS A 212 -22.87 8.74 -51.93
N SER A 213 -22.60 7.65 -52.66
CA SER A 213 -23.35 7.31 -53.88
C SER A 213 -24.54 6.35 -53.67
N CYS A 214 -24.64 5.67 -52.53
CA CYS A 214 -25.61 4.58 -52.37
C CYS A 214 -26.37 4.65 -51.03
N THR A 215 -27.45 5.43 -50.94
CA THR A 215 -28.67 5.08 -50.19
C THR A 215 -29.75 6.13 -50.43
N GLY A 216 -30.86 5.73 -51.06
CA GLY A 216 -32.03 6.58 -51.35
C GLY A 216 -32.92 6.92 -50.15
N GLN A 217 -32.37 6.92 -48.93
CA GLN A 217 -33.05 7.36 -47.71
C GLN A 217 -32.03 8.11 -46.85
N ALA A 218 -32.32 9.39 -46.56
CA ALA A 218 -31.43 10.26 -45.80
C ALA A 218 -31.32 9.79 -44.34
N TRP A 219 -30.31 8.96 -44.03
CA TRP A 219 -29.92 8.67 -42.66
C TRP A 219 -29.27 9.92 -42.06
N SER A 220 -29.90 10.51 -41.04
CA SER A 220 -29.38 11.68 -40.32
C SER A 220 -28.62 11.26 -39.06
N LEU A 221 -27.45 11.86 -38.83
CA LEU A 221 -26.70 11.68 -37.58
C LEU A 221 -27.52 12.17 -36.38
N PRO A 222 -27.43 11.49 -35.22
CA PRO A 222 -28.03 12.01 -33.99
C PRO A 222 -27.39 13.34 -33.60
N TRP A 223 -28.22 14.30 -33.16
CA TRP A 223 -27.77 15.65 -32.75
C TRP A 223 -26.70 15.64 -31.64
N TRP A 224 -26.63 14.57 -30.84
CA TRP A 224 -25.68 14.44 -29.74
C TRP A 224 -24.32 13.86 -30.16
N LEU A 225 -24.16 13.43 -31.43
CA LEU A 225 -22.96 12.75 -31.95
C LEU A 225 -22.06 13.67 -32.81
N GLU A 226 -22.51 14.89 -33.13
CA GLU A 226 -21.77 15.79 -34.01
C GLU A 226 -20.68 16.59 -33.25
N PRO A 227 -19.42 16.64 -33.75
CA PRO A 227 -18.90 16.04 -34.98
C PRO A 227 -18.40 14.58 -34.81
N VAL A 228 -18.69 13.71 -35.78
CA VAL A 228 -18.28 12.28 -35.80
C VAL A 228 -16.78 12.09 -35.65
N GLY A 229 -15.97 12.99 -36.22
CA GLY A 229 -14.51 12.93 -36.11
C GLY A 229 -13.99 12.94 -34.68
N ARG A 230 -14.77 13.40 -33.69
CA ARG A 230 -14.41 13.41 -32.26
C ARG A 230 -15.11 12.33 -31.44
N ALA A 231 -15.84 11.41 -32.07
CA ALA A 231 -16.60 10.39 -31.38
C ALA A 231 -15.70 9.43 -30.57
N SER A 232 -16.21 9.02 -29.41
CA SER A 232 -15.61 8.04 -28.52
C SER A 232 -16.16 6.63 -28.77
N LEU A 233 -15.57 5.63 -28.10
CA LEU A 233 -16.13 4.28 -28.09
C LEU A 233 -17.51 4.24 -27.43
N CYS A 234 -17.73 5.03 -26.36
CA CYS A 234 -19.04 5.18 -25.74
C CYS A 234 -20.10 5.68 -26.72
N ASP A 235 -19.73 6.61 -27.61
CA ASP A 235 -20.66 7.17 -28.58
C ASP A 235 -21.11 6.14 -29.63
N LEU A 236 -20.19 5.27 -30.08
CA LEU A 236 -20.51 4.11 -30.91
C LEU A 236 -21.47 3.16 -30.19
N LEU A 237 -21.16 2.76 -28.96
CA LEU A 237 -22.00 1.85 -28.18
C LEU A 237 -23.38 2.45 -27.89
N GLN A 238 -23.46 3.76 -27.63
CA GLN A 238 -24.73 4.46 -27.43
C GLN A 238 -25.58 4.46 -28.71
N LEU A 239 -24.97 4.71 -29.88
CA LEU A 239 -25.68 4.66 -31.15
C LEU A 239 -26.22 3.25 -31.42
N MET A 240 -25.40 2.22 -31.18
CA MET A 240 -25.82 0.83 -31.34
C MET A 240 -26.99 0.48 -30.40
N ALA A 241 -26.94 0.91 -29.14
CA ALA A 241 -28.02 0.73 -28.19
C ALA A 241 -29.32 1.45 -28.61
N ASP A 242 -29.21 2.68 -29.15
CA ASP A 242 -30.37 3.43 -29.67
C ASP A 242 -30.97 2.78 -30.93
N GLU A 243 -30.16 2.06 -31.72
CA GLU A 243 -30.60 1.21 -32.85
C GLU A 243 -31.16 -0.16 -32.42
N GLY A 244 -31.25 -0.43 -31.12
CA GLY A 244 -31.82 -1.65 -30.57
C GLY A 244 -30.87 -2.85 -30.55
N ILE A 245 -29.57 -2.63 -30.74
CA ILE A 245 -28.56 -3.69 -30.63
C ILE A 245 -28.30 -3.99 -29.16
N CYS A 246 -28.44 -5.27 -28.76
CA CYS A 246 -28.18 -5.71 -27.40
C CYS A 246 -26.68 -5.69 -27.08
N ILE A 247 -26.32 -5.04 -25.97
CA ILE A 247 -24.96 -4.97 -25.44
C ILE A 247 -25.00 -5.47 -24.00
N SER A 248 -24.49 -6.68 -23.79
CA SER A 248 -24.46 -7.34 -22.48
C SER A 248 -23.51 -6.63 -21.52
N LEU A 249 -23.82 -6.68 -20.23
CA LEU A 249 -22.97 -6.12 -19.18
C LEU A 249 -22.09 -7.21 -18.56
N ALA A 250 -20.78 -7.10 -18.74
CA ALA A 250 -19.80 -7.84 -17.96
C ALA A 250 -19.54 -7.08 -16.65
N MET A 251 -20.38 -7.34 -15.65
CA MET A 251 -20.33 -6.65 -14.36
C MET A 251 -19.09 -7.07 -13.56
N VAL A 252 -18.32 -6.08 -13.07
CA VAL A 252 -17.18 -6.29 -12.17
C VAL A 252 -17.27 -5.37 -10.96
N PHE A 253 -16.55 -5.72 -9.88
CA PHE A 253 -16.48 -4.91 -8.66
C PHE A 253 -15.00 -4.66 -8.31
N GLY A 254 -14.41 -3.63 -8.91
CA GLY A 254 -12.97 -3.34 -8.82
C GLY A 254 -12.10 -4.22 -9.73
N GLY A 255 -10.80 -4.30 -9.42
CA GLY A 255 -9.81 -5.05 -10.22
C GLY A 255 -9.46 -4.39 -11.57
N TRP A 256 -9.79 -3.11 -11.72
CA TRP A 256 -9.56 -2.28 -12.90
C TRP A 256 -9.22 -0.86 -12.44
N HIS A 257 -8.32 -0.18 -13.15
CA HIS A 257 -8.02 1.23 -12.97
C HIS A 257 -7.94 1.94 -14.32
N GLU A 258 -8.58 3.11 -14.40
CA GLU A 258 -8.34 4.10 -15.45
C GLU A 258 -7.30 5.12 -14.94
N VAL A 259 -6.13 5.18 -15.57
CA VAL A 259 -5.02 6.01 -15.11
C VAL A 259 -4.97 7.29 -15.92
N ASN A 260 -5.58 8.34 -15.36
CA ASN A 260 -5.84 9.57 -16.09
C ASN A 260 -5.38 10.84 -15.36
N THR A 261 -4.94 10.72 -14.12
CA THR A 261 -4.47 11.82 -13.26
C THR A 261 -3.35 11.31 -12.33
N PRO A 262 -2.50 12.17 -11.76
CA PRO A 262 -1.46 11.73 -10.82
C PRO A 262 -2.01 10.93 -9.62
N PRO A 263 -3.16 11.29 -9.00
CA PRO A 263 -3.78 10.43 -7.99
C PRO A 263 -4.18 9.05 -8.51
N ASP A 264 -4.68 8.93 -9.75
CA ASP A 264 -5.00 7.63 -10.36
C ASP A 264 -3.72 6.78 -10.51
N LEU A 265 -2.61 7.42 -10.93
CA LEU A 265 -1.31 6.77 -11.05
C LEU A 265 -0.79 6.28 -9.69
N THR A 266 -0.91 7.08 -8.62
CA THR A 266 -0.58 6.67 -7.26
C THR A 266 -1.45 5.49 -6.80
N ARG A 267 -2.76 5.51 -7.07
CA ARG A 267 -3.65 4.37 -6.73
C ARG A 267 -3.24 3.11 -7.48
N ALA A 268 -2.94 3.24 -8.77
CA ALA A 268 -2.46 2.14 -9.58
C ALA A 268 -1.14 1.56 -9.05
N TRP A 269 -0.15 2.39 -8.66
CA TRP A 269 1.08 1.91 -8.03
C TRP A 269 0.87 1.18 -6.70
N ASN A 270 -0.17 1.55 -5.96
CA ASN A 270 -0.51 0.95 -4.66
C ASN A 270 -1.32 -0.35 -4.76
N ASP A 271 -1.97 -0.63 -5.90
CA ASP A 271 -2.71 -1.88 -6.14
C ASP A 271 -1.78 -2.97 -6.69
N THR A 272 -0.90 -3.47 -5.82
CA THR A 272 0.12 -4.48 -6.16
C THR A 272 -0.48 -5.80 -6.65
N ALA A 273 -1.72 -6.11 -6.26
CA ALA A 273 -2.44 -7.29 -6.73
C ALA A 273 -2.71 -7.30 -8.24
N LEU A 274 -2.55 -6.16 -8.94
CA LEU A 274 -2.57 -6.09 -10.41
C LEU A 274 -1.29 -6.59 -11.06
N PHE A 275 -0.16 -6.57 -10.33
CA PHE A 275 1.17 -6.77 -10.92
C PHE A 275 1.91 -7.98 -10.35
N LEU A 276 1.26 -8.76 -9.49
CA LEU A 276 1.86 -9.97 -8.92
C LEU A 276 2.35 -10.89 -10.04
N SER A 277 3.56 -11.40 -9.86
CA SER A 277 4.00 -12.51 -10.68
C SER A 277 3.08 -13.71 -10.45
N GLU A 278 3.14 -14.69 -11.35
CA GLU A 278 2.40 -15.94 -11.16
C GLU A 278 2.83 -16.65 -9.87
N GLU A 279 4.12 -16.59 -9.53
CA GLU A 279 4.68 -17.12 -8.29
C GLU A 279 4.16 -16.39 -7.05
N ASP A 280 4.11 -15.05 -7.09
CA ASP A 280 3.60 -14.24 -5.97
C ASP A 280 2.10 -14.44 -5.77
N THR A 281 1.36 -14.57 -6.87
CA THR A 281 -0.08 -14.88 -6.85
C THR A 281 -0.32 -16.22 -6.16
N VAL A 282 0.39 -17.27 -6.59
CA VAL A 282 0.29 -18.61 -5.97
C VAL A 282 0.67 -18.56 -4.50
N THR A 283 1.73 -17.82 -4.15
CA THR A 283 2.20 -17.67 -2.76
C THR A 283 1.15 -16.98 -1.89
N GLN A 284 0.59 -15.86 -2.35
CA GLN A 284 -0.46 -15.14 -1.62
C GLN A 284 -1.71 -16.00 -1.44
N VAL A 285 -2.19 -16.66 -2.50
CA VAL A 285 -3.40 -17.49 -2.47
C VAL A 285 -3.22 -18.71 -1.56
N LYS A 286 -2.02 -19.34 -1.55
CA LYS A 286 -1.70 -20.41 -0.60
C LYS A 286 -1.75 -19.91 0.84
N ALA A 287 -1.18 -18.73 1.12
CA ALA A 287 -1.21 -18.15 2.46
C ALA A 287 -2.66 -17.87 2.92
N MET A 288 -3.49 -17.29 2.04
CA MET A 288 -4.92 -17.12 2.30
C MET A 288 -5.64 -18.46 2.52
N GLY A 289 -5.30 -19.49 1.75
CA GLY A 289 -5.82 -20.85 1.93
C GLY A 289 -5.44 -21.44 3.29
N ALA A 290 -4.20 -21.23 3.75
CA ALA A 290 -3.73 -21.65 5.06
C ALA A 290 -4.50 -20.94 6.18
N CYS A 291 -4.73 -19.62 6.07
CA CYS A 291 -5.60 -18.88 7.01
C CYS A 291 -7.01 -19.47 7.06
N LEU A 292 -7.64 -19.69 5.90
CA LEU A 292 -8.97 -20.30 5.85
C LEU A 292 -8.99 -21.71 6.48
N LEU A 293 -7.97 -22.54 6.23
CA LEU A 293 -7.90 -23.87 6.81
C LEU A 293 -7.70 -23.81 8.34
N SER A 294 -6.88 -22.88 8.83
CA SER A 294 -6.70 -22.64 10.26
C SER A 294 -8.03 -22.30 10.92
N GLU A 295 -8.75 -21.31 10.39
CA GLU A 295 -10.05 -20.90 10.92
C GLU A 295 -11.10 -22.02 10.82
N ALA A 296 -11.11 -22.77 9.72
CA ALA A 296 -11.99 -23.92 9.57
C ALA A 296 -11.68 -25.02 10.60
N ASN A 297 -10.40 -25.26 10.90
CA ASN A 297 -9.95 -26.18 11.93
C ASN A 297 -10.39 -25.72 13.33
N ASP A 298 -10.33 -24.43 13.62
CA ASP A 298 -10.73 -23.86 14.90
C ASP A 298 -12.25 -23.92 15.11
N LEU A 299 -13.02 -23.64 14.05
CA LEU A 299 -14.47 -23.79 14.01
C LEU A 299 -14.96 -25.25 13.99
N LYS A 300 -14.06 -26.22 13.89
CA LYS A 300 -14.37 -27.65 13.74
C LYS A 300 -15.24 -27.92 12.51
N ARG A 301 -14.82 -27.39 11.36
CA ARG A 301 -15.49 -27.56 10.07
C ARG A 301 -14.53 -28.17 9.05
N PRO A 302 -14.68 -29.46 8.69
CA PRO A 302 -13.95 -30.05 7.58
C PRO A 302 -14.31 -29.37 6.26
N LEU A 303 -13.41 -29.38 5.29
CA LEU A 303 -13.62 -28.71 3.99
C LEU A 303 -14.94 -29.06 3.29
N PRO A 304 -15.45 -30.32 3.29
CA PRO A 304 -16.75 -30.63 2.71
C PRO A 304 -17.92 -29.91 3.37
N ILE A 305 -17.85 -29.66 4.69
CA ILE A 305 -18.87 -28.90 5.41
C ILE A 305 -18.73 -27.41 5.08
N VAL A 306 -17.51 -26.88 5.08
CA VAL A 306 -17.24 -25.48 4.67
C VAL A 306 -17.77 -25.23 3.26
N ALA A 307 -17.46 -26.10 2.29
CA ALA A 307 -17.94 -25.99 0.92
C ALA A 307 -19.47 -25.89 0.84
N LYS A 308 -20.17 -26.77 1.58
CA LYS A 308 -21.63 -26.79 1.63
C LYS A 308 -22.20 -25.51 2.25
N GLU A 309 -21.68 -25.08 3.39
CA GLU A 309 -22.19 -23.92 4.14
C GLU A 309 -21.89 -22.59 3.43
N LEU A 310 -20.72 -22.46 2.80
CA LEU A 310 -20.37 -21.30 1.98
C LEU A 310 -21.07 -21.27 0.61
N ASN A 311 -21.75 -22.36 0.23
CA ASN A 311 -22.27 -22.56 -1.12
C ASN A 311 -21.17 -22.36 -2.18
N VAL A 312 -20.05 -23.08 -2.00
CA VAL A 312 -18.87 -23.09 -2.88
C VAL A 312 -18.56 -24.55 -3.23
N ASN A 313 -18.13 -24.81 -4.47
CA ASN A 313 -17.68 -26.14 -4.86
C ASN A 313 -16.43 -26.54 -4.05
N LEU A 314 -16.41 -27.76 -3.50
CA LEU A 314 -15.27 -28.30 -2.76
C LEU A 314 -13.95 -28.22 -3.55
N GLU A 315 -13.97 -28.49 -4.85
CA GLU A 315 -12.81 -28.39 -5.73
C GLU A 315 -12.23 -26.97 -5.76
N ARG A 316 -13.08 -25.93 -5.63
CA ARG A 316 -12.60 -24.54 -5.53
C ARG A 316 -11.86 -24.29 -4.23
N LEU A 317 -12.31 -24.86 -3.10
CA LEU A 317 -11.58 -24.76 -1.84
C LEU A 317 -10.24 -25.51 -1.90
N GLU A 318 -10.20 -26.67 -2.58
CA GLU A 318 -8.93 -27.37 -2.80
C GLU A 318 -7.97 -26.59 -3.70
N CYS A 319 -8.49 -25.93 -4.75
CA CYS A 319 -7.69 -25.03 -5.58
C CYS A 319 -7.15 -23.84 -4.77
N LEU A 320 -7.93 -23.27 -3.86
CA LEU A 320 -7.46 -22.22 -2.95
C LEU A 320 -6.26 -22.70 -2.13
N LEU A 321 -6.36 -23.87 -1.47
CA LEU A 321 -5.26 -24.43 -0.66
C LEU A 321 -4.00 -24.73 -1.48
N LYS A 322 -4.18 -25.10 -2.75
CA LYS A 322 -3.06 -25.36 -3.68
C LYS A 322 -2.46 -24.09 -4.28
N GLY A 323 -3.09 -22.92 -4.10
CA GLY A 323 -2.69 -21.67 -4.75
C GLY A 323 -3.15 -21.54 -6.20
N ASN A 324 -4.06 -22.40 -6.65
CA ASN A 324 -4.51 -22.53 -8.04
C ASN A 324 -5.76 -21.66 -8.33
N LEU A 325 -5.94 -20.57 -7.59
CA LEU A 325 -7.00 -19.59 -7.83
C LEU A 325 -6.39 -18.23 -8.14
N GLU A 326 -7.18 -17.35 -8.76
CA GLU A 326 -6.88 -15.93 -8.78
C GLU A 326 -7.11 -15.32 -7.39
N VAL A 327 -6.40 -14.23 -7.07
CA VAL A 327 -6.57 -13.50 -5.81
C VAL A 327 -8.02 -13.03 -5.61
N SER A 328 -8.72 -12.62 -6.67
CA SER A 328 -10.13 -12.23 -6.55
C SER A 328 -11.06 -13.41 -6.25
N ASP A 329 -10.80 -14.57 -6.87
CA ASP A 329 -11.58 -15.79 -6.58
C ASP A 329 -11.36 -16.24 -5.13
N ALA A 330 -10.13 -16.11 -4.63
CA ALA A 330 -9.79 -16.37 -3.23
C ALA A 330 -10.49 -15.36 -2.29
N LEU A 331 -10.46 -14.07 -2.62
CA LEU A 331 -11.14 -13.01 -1.86
C LEU A 331 -12.65 -13.25 -1.75
N ASP A 332 -13.29 -13.67 -2.84
CA ASP A 332 -14.72 -13.98 -2.83
C ASP A 332 -15.05 -15.14 -1.88
N ILE A 333 -14.17 -16.15 -1.79
CA ILE A 333 -14.31 -17.23 -0.80
C ILE A 333 -14.14 -16.69 0.63
N MET A 334 -13.14 -15.84 0.88
CA MET A 334 -12.93 -15.24 2.22
C MET A 334 -14.09 -14.37 2.66
N ARG A 335 -14.68 -13.59 1.75
CA ARG A 335 -15.89 -12.79 2.03
C ARG A 335 -17.05 -13.68 2.43
N LYS A 336 -17.33 -14.73 1.65
CA LYS A 336 -18.35 -15.72 2.01
C LYS A 336 -18.09 -16.34 3.38
N MET A 337 -16.84 -16.66 3.70
CA MET A 337 -16.46 -17.19 5.00
C MET A 337 -16.78 -16.21 6.13
N SER A 338 -16.47 -14.93 5.94
CA SER A 338 -16.76 -13.85 6.90
C SER A 338 -18.25 -13.51 7.01
N GLU A 339 -19.03 -13.77 5.97
CA GLU A 339 -20.50 -13.59 5.98
C GLU A 339 -21.22 -14.74 6.67
N VAL A 340 -20.72 -15.98 6.53
CA VAL A 340 -21.35 -17.20 7.07
C VAL A 340 -20.88 -17.49 8.50
N TYR A 341 -19.61 -17.23 8.81
CA TYR A 341 -19.02 -17.46 10.13
C TYR A 341 -18.62 -16.14 10.79
N ALA A 342 -18.52 -16.15 12.12
CA ALA A 342 -18.05 -15.00 12.91
C ALA A 342 -16.52 -14.82 12.82
N VAL A 343 -15.97 -14.89 11.60
CA VAL A 343 -14.55 -14.72 11.30
C VAL A 343 -14.35 -13.38 10.60
N PRO A 344 -13.60 -12.44 11.16
CA PRO A 344 -13.28 -11.18 10.52
C PRO A 344 -12.49 -11.36 9.22
N LEU A 345 -12.83 -10.58 8.18
CA LEU A 345 -12.11 -10.65 6.90
C LEU A 345 -10.60 -10.34 7.03
N ASN A 346 -10.20 -9.53 8.02
CA ASN A 346 -8.79 -9.21 8.27
C ASN A 346 -7.97 -10.39 8.81
N ASP A 347 -8.61 -11.43 9.36
CA ASP A 347 -7.93 -12.63 9.84
C ASP A 347 -7.71 -13.63 8.69
N LEU A 348 -8.51 -13.51 7.63
CA LEU A 348 -8.45 -14.32 6.42
C LEU A 348 -7.62 -13.70 5.30
N TRP A 349 -7.52 -12.37 5.27
CA TRP A 349 -6.86 -11.63 4.21
C TRP A 349 -5.40 -11.35 4.54
N LEU A 350 -4.51 -11.87 3.71
CA LEU A 350 -3.09 -11.51 3.71
C LEU A 350 -2.77 -10.69 2.48
N ASP A 351 -2.22 -9.51 2.70
CA ASP A 351 -1.70 -8.67 1.61
C ASP A 351 -0.53 -9.36 0.92
N ALA A 352 -0.38 -9.07 -0.37
CA ALA A 352 0.77 -9.54 -1.10
C ALA A 352 2.07 -8.93 -0.54
N ASP A 353 3.13 -9.74 -0.51
CA ASP A 353 4.46 -9.27 -0.17
C ASP A 353 4.93 -8.28 -1.26
N ASP A 354 5.15 -7.03 -0.87
CA ASP A 354 5.56 -5.94 -1.76
C ASP A 354 7.08 -5.73 -1.80
N THR A 355 7.83 -6.75 -1.36
CA THR A 355 9.29 -6.76 -1.29
C THR A 355 9.93 -7.73 -2.29
N ASP A 356 11.17 -7.45 -2.70
CA ASP A 356 12.03 -8.42 -3.37
C ASP A 356 12.74 -9.25 -2.28
N ALA A 357 12.16 -10.40 -1.97
CA ALA A 357 12.68 -11.35 -0.98
C ALA A 357 12.99 -10.69 0.39
N GLY A 358 12.08 -9.85 0.87
CA GLY A 358 12.17 -9.16 2.15
C GLY A 358 12.85 -7.79 2.10
N VAL A 359 13.35 -7.34 0.94
CA VAL A 359 13.93 -6.00 0.77
C VAL A 359 13.12 -5.18 -0.22
N ARG A 360 12.86 -3.91 0.10
CA ARG A 360 12.25 -2.96 -0.83
C ARG A 360 13.06 -1.67 -0.84
N VAL A 361 13.54 -1.27 -2.02
CA VAL A 361 14.26 -0.02 -2.22
C VAL A 361 13.33 1.05 -2.77
N PHE A 362 13.50 2.28 -2.32
CA PHE A 362 12.79 3.45 -2.78
C PHE A 362 13.82 4.53 -3.13
N THR A 363 13.92 4.83 -4.42
CA THR A 363 14.99 5.69 -4.94
C THR A 363 14.74 7.15 -4.62
N MET A 364 15.80 7.94 -4.68
CA MET A 364 15.79 9.39 -4.59
C MET A 364 14.75 9.99 -5.54
N GLU A 365 14.75 9.60 -6.82
CA GLU A 365 13.83 10.13 -7.84
C GLU A 365 12.36 9.79 -7.53
N ALA A 366 12.10 8.59 -7.00
CA ALA A 366 10.77 8.21 -6.55
C ALA A 366 10.32 9.09 -5.36
N SER A 367 11.23 9.39 -4.42
CA SER A 367 10.98 10.34 -3.33
C SER A 367 10.67 11.74 -3.86
N GLU A 368 11.46 12.27 -4.81
CA GLU A 368 11.20 13.58 -5.42
C GLU A 368 9.83 13.63 -6.09
N SER A 369 9.42 12.56 -6.77
CA SER A 369 8.13 12.49 -7.46
C SER A 369 6.91 12.54 -6.52
N SER A 370 7.12 12.28 -5.21
CA SER A 370 6.08 12.32 -4.17
C SER A 370 5.99 13.67 -3.44
N ALA A 371 6.77 14.67 -3.87
CA ALA A 371 6.91 15.95 -3.19
C ALA A 371 5.58 16.71 -3.07
N ARG A 372 5.35 17.25 -1.87
CA ARG A 372 4.17 18.07 -1.55
C ARG A 372 4.53 19.18 -0.57
N ILE A 373 4.19 20.42 -0.90
CA ILE A 373 4.42 21.57 -0.03
C ILE A 373 3.15 21.85 0.77
N LEU A 374 3.30 21.91 2.10
CA LEU A 374 2.21 22.26 3.01
C LEU A 374 2.46 23.61 3.67
N ASP A 375 1.50 24.51 3.50
CA ASP A 375 1.53 25.85 4.07
C ASP A 375 0.99 25.87 5.50
N ARG A 376 1.59 26.70 6.36
CA ARG A 376 1.09 27.03 7.70
C ARG A 376 1.02 28.54 7.89
N LYS A 377 0.32 28.98 8.93
CA LYS A 377 0.21 30.41 9.26
C LYS A 377 1.58 30.95 9.66
N ASP A 378 1.95 32.12 9.14
CA ASP A 378 3.12 32.86 9.58
C ASP A 378 2.77 33.88 10.67
N ARG A 379 3.76 34.66 11.11
CA ARG A 379 3.59 35.75 12.08
C ARG A 379 2.54 36.79 11.68
N THR A 380 2.21 36.92 10.40
CA THR A 380 1.17 37.83 9.89
C THR A 380 -0.21 37.18 9.82
N GLY A 381 -0.29 35.86 10.06
CA GLY A 381 -1.48 35.04 9.90
C GLY A 381 -1.71 34.53 8.48
N SER A 382 -0.84 34.88 7.53
CA SER A 382 -0.90 34.42 6.13
C SER A 382 -0.43 32.97 6.03
N ARG A 383 -1.02 32.18 5.14
CA ARG A 383 -0.53 30.82 4.88
C ARG A 383 0.63 30.88 3.91
N THR A 384 1.80 30.45 4.36
CA THR A 384 3.03 30.43 3.57
C THR A 384 3.73 29.07 3.71
N PRO A 385 4.57 28.66 2.74
CA PRO A 385 5.26 27.38 2.77
C PRO A 385 5.96 27.13 4.10
N TYR A 386 5.77 25.93 4.64
CA TYR A 386 6.35 25.55 5.93
C TYR A 386 7.19 24.28 5.80
N TYR A 387 6.64 23.27 5.14
CA TYR A 387 7.34 22.02 4.86
C TYR A 387 7.13 21.58 3.43
N GLU A 388 8.16 20.96 2.87
CA GLU A 388 8.05 20.05 1.74
C GLU A 388 8.18 18.62 2.26
N TYR A 389 7.16 17.80 2.06
CA TYR A 389 7.18 16.38 2.41
C TYR A 389 7.47 15.53 1.18
N ARG A 390 8.25 14.47 1.35
CA ARG A 390 8.48 13.42 0.37
C ARG A 390 8.44 12.07 1.07
N ASP A 391 7.86 11.09 0.40
CA ASP A 391 7.79 9.73 0.89
C ASP A 391 9.18 9.07 0.86
N ALA A 392 9.40 8.13 1.76
CA ALA A 392 10.56 7.24 1.76
C ALA A 392 10.10 5.77 1.74
N ALA A 393 11.04 4.82 1.75
CA ALA A 393 10.74 3.40 1.65
C ALA A 393 9.72 2.94 2.70
N MET A 394 8.57 2.47 2.21
CA MET A 394 7.50 1.85 2.97
C MET A 394 7.18 0.49 2.38
N SER A 395 6.78 -0.44 3.24
CA SER A 395 6.25 -1.74 2.85
C SER A 395 4.95 -2.03 3.60
N ARG A 396 4.00 -2.67 2.92
CA ARG A 396 2.76 -3.19 3.50
C ARG A 396 3.02 -4.20 4.62
N CYS A 397 4.16 -4.88 4.57
CA CYS A 397 4.60 -5.85 5.57
C CYS A 397 5.14 -5.18 6.86
N SER A 398 5.07 -3.85 6.98
CA SER A 398 5.66 -3.10 8.11
C SER A 398 4.77 -1.96 8.62
N GLN A 399 5.11 -1.44 9.80
CA GLN A 399 4.41 -0.33 10.44
C GLN A 399 5.08 1.04 10.23
N PHE A 400 6.11 1.11 9.38
CA PHE A 400 6.83 2.35 9.10
C PHE A 400 6.00 3.32 8.24
N ARG A 401 6.10 4.62 8.56
CA ARG A 401 5.65 5.76 7.76
C ARG A 401 6.75 6.83 7.80
N PRO A 402 7.89 6.59 7.14
CA PRO A 402 9.01 7.51 7.10
C PRO A 402 8.78 8.61 6.07
N GLU A 403 9.11 9.83 6.46
CA GLU A 403 8.97 11.02 5.63
C GLU A 403 10.30 11.76 5.58
N TRP A 404 10.74 12.11 4.38
CA TRP A 404 11.76 13.13 4.18
C TRP A 404 11.06 14.49 4.21
N ILE A 405 11.54 15.41 5.04
CA ILE A 405 10.89 16.71 5.24
C ILE A 405 11.92 17.83 5.11
N LYS A 406 11.74 18.69 4.11
CA LYS A 406 12.47 19.97 4.02
C LYS A 406 11.80 21.01 4.88
N VAL A 407 12.57 21.66 5.73
CA VAL A 407 12.11 22.73 6.61
C VAL A 407 12.26 24.07 5.88
N LEU A 408 11.13 24.63 5.44
CA LEU A 408 11.11 25.85 4.61
C LEU A 408 11.01 27.13 5.45
N ARG A 409 10.48 27.04 6.68
CA ARG A 409 10.33 28.17 7.59
C ARG A 409 11.66 28.51 8.25
N VAL A 410 12.17 29.71 8.01
CA VAL A 410 13.37 30.23 8.69
C VAL A 410 12.97 31.06 9.91
N VAL A 411 13.56 30.77 11.07
CA VAL A 411 13.38 31.55 12.32
C VAL A 411 14.75 31.94 12.87
N ALA A 412 14.89 33.20 13.27
CA ALA A 412 16.18 33.77 13.70
C ALA A 412 16.21 34.20 15.18
N SER A 413 15.05 34.28 15.84
CA SER A 413 14.92 34.84 17.21
C SER A 413 15.46 33.91 18.30
N GLY A 414 15.58 32.61 18.02
CA GLY A 414 15.92 31.59 19.01
C GLY A 414 14.86 31.37 20.09
N ASP A 415 13.72 32.06 20.00
CA ASP A 415 12.61 32.01 20.96
C ASP A 415 11.75 30.77 20.70
N PRO A 416 11.55 29.87 21.69
CA PRO A 416 10.64 28.73 21.55
C PRO A 416 9.18 29.14 21.27
N LEU A 417 8.80 30.38 21.58
CA LEU A 417 7.45 30.92 21.36
C LEU A 417 7.36 31.88 20.17
N ASP A 418 8.35 31.87 19.26
CA ASP A 418 8.30 32.73 18.08
C ASP A 418 7.00 32.47 17.28
N PRO A 419 6.26 33.53 16.90
CA PRO A 419 4.97 33.39 16.22
C PRO A 419 5.06 32.74 14.83
N ASP A 420 6.24 32.68 14.21
CA ASP A 420 6.45 31.91 12.98
C ASP A 420 6.56 30.40 13.22
N VAL A 421 6.75 29.93 14.46
CA VAL A 421 6.75 28.51 14.80
C VAL A 421 5.31 28.02 14.89
N GLN A 422 4.96 27.06 14.05
CA GLN A 422 3.62 26.47 14.04
C GLN A 422 3.68 25.04 14.53
N MET A 423 3.23 24.82 15.77
CA MET A 423 3.14 23.49 16.38
C MET A 423 2.08 22.63 15.67
N ASN A 424 2.35 21.33 15.54
CA ASN A 424 1.30 20.37 15.23
C ASN A 424 0.49 20.06 16.51
N ASN A 425 -0.55 19.22 16.39
CA ASN A 425 -1.38 18.80 17.54
C ASN A 425 -0.85 17.51 18.20
N GLY A 426 0.39 17.11 17.90
CA GLY A 426 0.84 15.74 18.07
C GLY A 426 0.12 14.78 17.12
N HIS A 427 0.59 13.53 17.06
CA HIS A 427 -0.01 12.48 16.24
C HIS A 427 0.19 11.11 16.88
N LEU A 428 -0.61 10.13 16.47
CA LEU A 428 -0.65 8.80 17.09
C LEU A 428 0.66 8.00 16.95
N MET A 429 1.41 8.27 15.89
CA MET A 429 2.59 7.47 15.56
C MET A 429 3.74 7.87 16.49
N MET A 430 4.52 6.89 16.91
CA MET A 430 5.82 7.17 17.52
C MET A 430 6.71 7.77 16.44
N GLN A 431 7.66 8.62 16.82
CA GLN A 431 8.57 9.24 15.86
C GLN A 431 9.99 9.25 16.39
N THR A 432 10.91 8.81 15.53
CA THR A 432 12.34 9.11 15.65
C THR A 432 12.78 9.91 14.45
N THR A 433 13.68 10.87 14.66
CA THR A 433 14.06 11.82 13.62
C THR A 433 15.58 11.85 13.51
N LEU A 434 16.10 11.78 12.29
CA LEU A 434 17.46 12.21 11.96
C LEU A 434 17.42 13.67 11.50
N PHE A 435 18.34 14.48 12.01
CA PHE A 435 18.51 15.87 11.56
C PHE A 435 19.68 15.97 10.57
N ILE A 436 19.46 16.71 9.48
CA ILE A 436 20.44 16.98 8.42
C ILE A 436 20.46 18.49 8.19
N GLY A 437 21.58 19.12 8.50
CA GLY A 437 21.73 20.57 8.52
C GLY A 437 21.16 21.22 9.78
N PRO A 438 21.15 22.57 9.83
CA PRO A 438 20.84 23.31 11.04
C PRO A 438 19.33 23.51 11.23
N VAL A 439 18.73 22.58 11.97
CA VAL A 439 17.29 22.52 12.26
C VAL A 439 17.05 22.83 13.74
N ASP A 440 16.07 23.68 14.04
CA ASP A 440 15.54 23.82 15.39
C ASP A 440 14.37 22.86 15.57
N PHE A 441 14.43 22.04 16.62
CA PHE A 441 13.37 21.12 17.04
C PHE A 441 12.60 21.71 18.22
N TYR A 442 11.28 21.84 18.09
CA TYR A 442 10.39 22.37 19.10
C TYR A 442 9.44 21.27 19.58
N TYR A 443 9.17 21.21 20.88
CA TYR A 443 8.15 20.33 21.45
C TYR A 443 7.48 20.96 22.68
N THR A 444 6.24 20.57 22.95
CA THR A 444 5.53 20.96 24.19
C THR A 444 5.57 19.81 25.17
N ASP A 445 6.12 20.02 26.35
CA ASP A 445 6.12 19.01 27.41
C ASP A 445 4.73 18.85 28.05
N ARG A 446 4.58 17.83 28.89
CA ARG A 446 3.33 17.57 29.63
C ARG A 446 2.87 18.72 30.54
N HIS A 447 3.76 19.65 30.88
CA HIS A 447 3.45 20.84 31.69
C HIS A 447 3.04 22.04 30.83
N GLY A 448 2.91 21.87 29.52
CA GLY A 448 2.54 22.91 28.57
C GLY A 448 3.69 23.87 28.23
N ARG A 449 4.94 23.54 28.61
CA ARG A 449 6.11 24.38 28.30
C ARG A 449 6.66 24.01 26.94
N VAL A 450 6.93 25.03 26.12
CA VAL A 450 7.53 24.84 24.80
C VAL A 450 9.05 24.88 24.93
N HIS A 451 9.69 23.82 24.46
CA HIS A 451 11.15 23.66 24.43
C HIS A 451 11.65 23.87 23.00
N ARG A 452 12.87 24.39 22.87
CA ARG A 452 13.63 24.48 21.62
C ARG A 452 14.96 23.75 21.80
N LYS A 453 15.33 22.94 20.82
CA LYS A 453 16.63 22.24 20.74
C LYS A 453 17.27 22.52 19.40
N GLU A 454 18.50 23.00 19.44
CA GLU A 454 19.30 23.23 18.23
C GLU A 454 19.91 21.92 17.78
N MET A 455 19.52 21.46 16.59
CA MET A 455 19.95 20.19 16.00
C MET A 455 20.80 20.43 14.75
N ASN A 456 21.76 19.54 14.49
CA ASN A 456 22.66 19.57 13.35
C ASN A 456 22.75 18.17 12.70
N THR A 457 23.48 18.07 11.58
CA THR A 457 23.69 16.81 10.87
C THR A 457 24.20 15.70 11.79
N GLY A 458 23.47 14.59 11.85
CA GLY A 458 23.81 13.41 12.66
C GLY A 458 23.17 13.40 14.05
N ASP A 459 22.59 14.51 14.49
CA ASP A 459 21.77 14.52 15.70
C ASP A 459 20.46 13.75 15.45
N SER A 460 19.86 13.25 16.52
CA SER A 460 18.58 12.53 16.44
C SER A 460 17.69 12.75 17.64
N ASN A 461 16.39 12.48 17.49
CA ASN A 461 15.45 12.45 18.59
C ASN A 461 14.55 11.21 18.60
N TYR A 462 13.87 11.03 19.72
CA TYR A 462 12.64 10.26 19.85
C TYR A 462 11.57 11.15 20.50
N ILE A 463 10.33 11.00 20.07
CA ILE A 463 9.18 11.69 20.67
C ILE A 463 7.98 10.74 20.77
N SER A 464 7.38 10.70 21.96
CA SER A 464 6.19 9.89 22.25
C SER A 464 4.95 10.35 21.46
N PRO A 465 3.97 9.47 21.23
CA PRO A 465 2.71 9.81 20.59
C PRO A 465 2.01 11.00 21.24
N PHE A 466 1.35 11.81 20.41
CA PHE A 466 0.56 12.99 20.77
C PHE A 466 1.31 14.14 21.46
N VAL A 467 2.63 14.09 21.61
CA VAL A 467 3.42 15.24 22.05
C VAL A 467 3.51 16.26 20.90
N PRO A 468 2.97 17.50 21.06
CA PRO A 468 3.03 18.53 20.04
C PRO A 468 4.46 18.92 19.71
N HIS A 469 4.79 19.05 18.43
CA HIS A 469 6.13 19.43 17.98
C HIS A 469 6.15 20.20 16.64
N SER A 470 7.29 20.83 16.35
CA SER A 470 7.57 21.52 15.09
C SER A 470 9.07 21.61 14.81
N PHE A 471 9.41 22.06 13.61
CA PHE A 471 10.76 22.24 13.11
C PHE A 471 10.86 23.55 12.33
N THR A 472 11.98 24.28 12.49
CA THR A 472 12.32 25.46 11.69
C THR A 472 13.78 25.42 11.27
N ALA A 473 14.13 26.09 10.17
CA ALA A 473 15.50 26.27 9.73
C ALA A 473 16.12 27.47 10.45
N ARG A 474 17.41 27.38 10.80
CA ARG A 474 18.16 28.54 11.28
C ARG A 474 18.61 29.43 10.10
N ALA A 475 18.77 30.73 10.37
CA ALA A 475 19.12 31.72 9.33
C ALA A 475 20.39 31.36 8.54
N GLY A 476 20.41 31.70 7.25
CA GLY A 476 21.57 31.48 6.37
C GLY A 476 21.76 30.05 5.88
N SER A 477 20.77 29.17 6.09
CA SER A 477 20.92 27.73 5.85
C SER A 477 19.92 27.25 4.78
N PRO A 478 20.36 27.00 3.54
CA PRO A 478 19.47 26.58 2.45
C PRO A 478 18.96 25.13 2.60
N GLU A 479 19.58 24.34 3.48
CA GLU A 479 19.39 22.89 3.57
C GLU A 479 19.20 22.45 5.02
N ALA A 480 17.97 22.63 5.49
CA ALA A 480 17.48 22.15 6.78
C ALA A 480 16.47 21.03 6.51
N ILE A 481 16.88 19.79 6.74
CA ILE A 481 16.14 18.59 6.38
C ILE A 481 16.03 17.69 7.61
N ILE A 482 14.92 16.97 7.71
CA ILE A 482 14.78 15.87 8.67
C ILE A 482 14.30 14.60 7.97
N ILE A 483 14.74 13.46 8.48
CA ILE A 483 14.15 12.16 8.14
C ILE A 483 13.29 11.74 9.33
N ALA A 484 12.00 12.03 9.25
CA ALA A 484 11.03 11.72 10.29
C ALA A 484 10.50 10.31 10.09
N VAL A 485 11.11 9.35 10.79
CA VAL A 485 10.71 7.94 10.75
C VAL A 485 9.62 7.73 11.79
N THR A 486 8.36 7.86 11.34
CA THR A 486 7.21 7.55 12.19
C THR A 486 6.84 6.08 12.09
N TYR A 487 6.33 5.49 13.16
CA TYR A 487 5.96 4.07 13.18
C TYR A 487 4.86 3.75 14.20
N GLY A 488 4.14 2.66 13.92
CA GLY A 488 3.11 2.13 14.81
C GLY A 488 3.69 1.18 15.87
N GLY A 489 3.00 1.07 17.01
CA GLY A 489 3.30 0.09 18.06
C GLY A 489 2.08 -0.74 18.45
N ALA A 490 2.08 -1.32 19.65
CA ALA A 490 1.00 -2.17 20.16
C ALA A 490 -0.38 -1.50 20.09
N VAL A 491 -0.48 -0.22 20.44
CA VAL A 491 -1.73 0.56 20.38
C VAL A 491 -2.31 0.62 18.97
N ARG A 492 -1.45 0.78 17.94
CA ARG A 492 -1.90 0.80 16.55
C ARG A 492 -2.44 -0.56 16.09
N ARG A 493 -1.98 -1.66 16.70
CA ARG A 493 -2.44 -3.01 16.42
C ARG A 493 -3.79 -3.31 17.06
N ALA A 494 -4.00 -2.85 18.29
CA ALA A 494 -5.26 -2.97 19.00
C ALA A 494 -6.35 -1.98 18.52
N PHE A 495 -6.13 -1.28 17.39
CA PHE A 495 -6.96 -0.14 16.98
C PHE A 495 -8.44 -0.51 16.80
N THR A 496 -8.74 -1.69 16.24
CA THR A 496 -10.12 -2.16 16.06
C THR A 496 -10.85 -2.28 17.40
N GLU A 497 -10.21 -2.84 18.42
CA GLU A 497 -10.81 -2.99 19.75
C GLU A 497 -10.94 -1.65 20.48
N LEU A 498 -9.89 -0.82 20.42
CA LEU A 498 -9.90 0.54 20.98
C LEU A 498 -11.05 1.38 20.40
N SER A 499 -11.36 1.19 19.12
CA SER A 499 -12.47 1.89 18.44
C SER A 499 -13.85 1.49 18.97
N ARG A 500 -13.98 0.29 19.55
CA ARG A 500 -15.26 -0.26 20.06
C ARG A 500 -15.50 0.05 21.54
N VAL A 501 -14.45 0.00 22.37
CA VAL A 501 -14.54 0.19 23.84
C VAL A 501 -14.60 1.67 24.23
N GLY A 502 -13.93 2.54 23.46
CA GLY A 502 -13.85 3.98 23.70
C GLY A 502 -12.62 4.37 24.54
N ALA A 503 -11.98 5.48 24.15
CA ALA A 503 -10.68 5.89 24.70
C ALA A 503 -10.70 6.20 26.21
N LYS A 504 -11.83 6.71 26.75
CA LYS A 504 -11.94 7.08 28.17
C LYS A 504 -11.89 5.86 29.08
N GLN A 505 -12.60 4.79 28.71
CA GLN A 505 -12.62 3.53 29.45
C GLN A 505 -11.24 2.87 29.42
N VAL A 506 -10.60 2.85 28.24
CA VAL A 506 -9.25 2.30 28.08
C VAL A 506 -8.23 3.11 28.89
N ALA A 507 -8.32 4.45 28.92
CA ALA A 507 -7.44 5.28 29.72
C ALA A 507 -7.56 4.96 31.23
N ALA A 508 -8.78 4.82 31.74
CA ALA A 508 -9.01 4.42 33.13
C ALA A 508 -8.49 3.00 33.42
N LEU A 509 -8.59 2.10 32.44
CA LEU A 509 -8.08 0.74 32.53
C LEU A 509 -6.54 0.73 32.58
N ALA A 510 -5.87 1.55 31.77
CA ALA A 510 -4.41 1.59 31.65
C ALA A 510 -3.73 2.24 32.86
N GLY A 511 -4.27 3.37 33.35
CA GLY A 511 -3.56 4.29 34.26
C GLY A 511 -2.52 5.14 33.52
N ASP A 512 -1.74 5.93 34.27
CA ASP A 512 -0.65 6.74 33.73
C ASP A 512 0.71 6.30 34.30
N SER A 513 1.60 5.78 33.44
CA SER A 513 2.96 5.37 33.85
C SER A 513 3.84 6.53 34.36
N ARG A 514 3.42 7.79 34.16
CA ARG A 514 4.04 8.97 34.77
C ARG A 514 3.69 9.11 36.26
N ASN A 515 2.66 8.39 36.71
CA ASN A 515 2.26 8.23 38.09
C ASN A 515 2.37 6.74 38.47
N PRO A 516 3.55 6.27 38.89
CA PRO A 516 3.78 4.84 39.12
C PRO A 516 2.85 4.22 40.16
N GLU A 517 2.38 5.00 41.14
CA GLU A 517 1.40 4.56 42.14
C GLU A 517 0.05 4.25 41.48
N GLU A 518 -0.50 5.20 40.72
CA GLU A 518 -1.74 5.00 39.96
C GLU A 518 -1.61 3.85 38.95
N ALA A 519 -0.49 3.75 38.23
CA ALA A 519 -0.29 2.67 37.27
C ALA A 519 -0.28 1.28 37.94
N ARG A 520 0.35 1.14 39.12
CA ARG A 520 0.32 -0.11 39.90
C ARG A 520 -1.08 -0.41 40.44
N GLU A 521 -1.78 0.61 40.93
CA GLU A 521 -3.17 0.49 41.37
C GLU A 521 -4.06 -0.03 40.21
N CYS A 522 -3.93 0.54 39.01
CA CYS A 522 -4.67 0.09 37.83
C CYS A 522 -4.32 -1.35 37.45
N VAL A 523 -3.05 -1.77 37.47
CA VAL A 523 -2.65 -3.17 37.23
C VAL A 523 -3.34 -4.11 38.21
N LEU A 524 -3.28 -3.82 39.51
CA LEU A 524 -3.89 -4.67 40.53
C LEU A 524 -5.42 -4.72 40.39
N LYS A 525 -6.07 -3.57 40.13
CA LYS A 525 -7.52 -3.54 39.88
C LYS A 525 -7.92 -4.40 38.68
N ARG A 526 -7.11 -4.42 37.62
CA ARG A 526 -7.36 -5.30 36.46
C ARG A 526 -7.27 -6.78 36.84
N CYS A 527 -6.22 -7.17 37.55
CA CYS A 527 -6.06 -8.55 38.00
C CYS A 527 -7.19 -8.98 38.94
N LEU A 528 -7.57 -8.14 39.90
CA LEU A 528 -8.68 -8.41 40.81
C LEU A 528 -10.01 -8.56 40.07
N ALA A 529 -10.30 -7.67 39.13
CA ALA A 529 -11.50 -7.76 38.32
C ALA A 529 -11.51 -9.04 37.47
N ALA A 530 -10.37 -9.44 36.90
CA ALA A 530 -10.25 -10.69 36.13
C ALA A 530 -10.48 -11.94 36.99
N GLU A 531 -9.96 -11.95 38.22
CA GLU A 531 -10.15 -13.03 39.20
C GLU A 531 -11.50 -12.96 39.95
N CYS A 532 -12.35 -11.97 39.64
CA CYS A 532 -13.59 -11.68 40.36
C CYS A 532 -13.40 -11.52 41.89
N LEU A 533 -12.22 -11.07 42.31
CA LEU A 533 -11.82 -10.99 43.70
C LEU A 533 -12.09 -9.57 44.26
N SER A 534 -12.76 -9.48 45.40
CA SER A 534 -12.92 -8.20 46.08
C SER A 534 -11.62 -7.78 46.77
N PRO A 535 -11.38 -6.46 46.97
CA PRO A 535 -10.21 -5.98 47.71
C PRO A 535 -10.09 -6.59 49.12
N ALA A 536 -11.22 -6.83 49.81
CA ALA A 536 -11.22 -7.43 51.15
C ALA A 536 -10.80 -8.91 51.14
N GLU A 537 -11.20 -9.66 50.12
CA GLU A 537 -10.79 -11.06 49.95
C GLU A 537 -9.29 -11.16 49.64
N LEU A 538 -8.74 -10.25 48.81
CA LEU A 538 -7.29 -10.19 48.58
C LEU A 538 -6.53 -9.93 49.89
N VAL A 539 -6.97 -8.94 50.67
CA VAL A 539 -6.33 -8.61 51.95
C VAL A 539 -6.37 -9.81 52.90
N SER A 540 -7.50 -10.52 52.97
CA SER A 540 -7.61 -11.74 53.77
C SER A 540 -6.68 -12.85 53.26
N ALA A 541 -6.50 -13.00 51.95
CA ALA A 541 -5.63 -14.00 51.36
C ALA A 541 -4.14 -13.71 51.60
N LEU A 542 -3.76 -12.43 51.71
CA LEU A 542 -2.39 -11.98 51.97
C LEU A 542 -2.00 -12.02 53.47
N ALA A 543 -2.98 -12.11 54.37
CA ALA A 543 -2.77 -12.08 55.83
C ALA A 543 -1.68 -13.02 56.39
N PRO A 544 -1.41 -14.22 55.81
CA PRO A 544 -0.32 -15.08 56.26
C PRO A 544 1.09 -14.45 56.13
N GLY A 545 1.28 -13.45 55.25
CA GLY A 545 2.59 -12.86 54.96
C GLY A 545 2.63 -11.33 54.89
N VAL A 546 1.48 -10.65 54.85
CA VAL A 546 1.38 -9.19 54.73
C VAL A 546 0.37 -8.66 55.74
N ALA A 547 0.76 -7.65 56.52
CA ALA A 547 -0.14 -7.01 57.47
C ALA A 547 -1.32 -6.33 56.76
N GLU A 548 -2.51 -6.35 57.38
CA GLU A 548 -3.75 -5.83 56.75
C GLU A 548 -3.60 -4.39 56.22
N GLY A 549 -3.08 -3.47 57.05
CA GLY A 549 -2.87 -2.08 56.63
C GLY A 549 -1.91 -1.98 55.45
N ARG A 550 -0.89 -2.83 55.41
CA ARG A 550 0.08 -2.90 54.31
C ARG A 550 -0.55 -3.44 53.03
N ALA A 551 -1.41 -4.46 53.12
CA ALA A 551 -2.16 -4.97 51.98
C ALA A 551 -3.06 -3.89 51.35
N TRP A 552 -3.70 -3.04 52.17
CA TRP A 552 -4.47 -1.88 51.69
C TRP A 552 -3.61 -0.76 51.07
N GLU A 553 -2.36 -0.60 51.49
CA GLU A 553 -1.41 0.29 50.81
C GLU A 553 -1.03 -0.25 49.43
N LEU A 554 -0.71 -1.54 49.36
CA LEU A 554 -0.37 -2.20 48.09
C LEU A 554 -1.53 -2.09 47.08
N LEU A 555 -2.76 -2.32 47.53
CA LEU A 555 -3.97 -2.13 46.73
C LEU A 555 -4.16 -0.72 46.16
N ARG A 556 -3.60 0.29 46.84
CA ARG A 556 -3.60 1.69 46.39
C ARG A 556 -2.36 2.05 45.56
N GLY A 557 -1.56 1.05 45.18
CA GLY A 557 -0.39 1.25 44.32
C GLY A 557 0.92 1.50 45.05
N ALA A 558 1.01 1.24 46.36
CA ALA A 558 2.28 1.30 47.07
C ALA A 558 3.28 0.29 46.47
N GLU A 559 4.57 0.66 46.48
CA GLU A 559 5.63 -0.22 45.99
C GLU A 559 5.76 -1.47 46.87
N ALA A 560 5.75 -2.65 46.25
CA ALA A 560 5.85 -3.93 46.93
C ALA A 560 7.31 -4.39 47.05
N SER A 561 7.66 -4.98 48.19
CA SER A 561 8.89 -5.76 48.33
C SER A 561 8.84 -7.06 47.50
N SER A 562 9.98 -7.71 47.29
CA SER A 562 10.05 -8.96 46.53
C SER A 562 9.17 -10.08 47.09
N ASN A 563 9.01 -10.15 48.43
CA ASN A 563 8.12 -11.14 49.05
C ASN A 563 6.64 -10.76 48.89
N GLU A 564 6.31 -9.48 49.04
CA GLU A 564 4.95 -8.98 48.88
C GLU A 564 4.44 -9.16 47.44
N ILE A 565 5.26 -8.82 46.43
CA ILE A 565 4.87 -9.00 45.03
C ILE A 565 4.75 -10.48 44.65
N GLN A 566 5.58 -11.35 45.24
CA GLN A 566 5.42 -12.79 45.07
C GLN A 566 4.11 -13.28 45.67
N SER A 567 3.77 -12.85 46.90
CA SER A 567 2.48 -13.20 47.52
C SER A 567 1.29 -12.68 46.72
N LEU A 568 1.37 -11.47 46.16
CA LEU A 568 0.34 -10.93 45.26
C LEU A 568 0.21 -11.80 43.99
N ALA A 569 1.33 -12.13 43.37
CA ALA A 569 1.36 -12.97 42.17
C ALA A 569 0.77 -14.36 42.42
N ASP A 570 1.10 -14.98 43.56
CA ASP A 570 0.59 -16.30 43.96
C ASP A 570 -0.93 -16.26 44.20
N VAL A 571 -1.44 -15.25 44.90
CA VAL A 571 -2.89 -15.12 45.16
C VAL A 571 -3.67 -14.82 43.88
N LEU A 572 -3.12 -14.00 42.99
CA LEU A 572 -3.74 -13.61 41.73
C LEU A 572 -3.48 -14.62 40.60
N ASN A 573 -2.69 -15.67 40.85
CA ASN A 573 -2.29 -16.67 39.87
C ASN A 573 -1.68 -16.08 38.59
N VAL A 574 -0.80 -15.09 38.74
CA VAL A 574 -0.06 -14.42 37.66
C VAL A 574 1.45 -14.51 37.90
N ARG A 575 2.28 -14.13 36.92
CA ARG A 575 3.72 -14.01 37.15
C ARG A 575 4.02 -12.69 37.85
N VAL A 576 5.12 -12.65 38.61
CA VAL A 576 5.63 -11.39 39.20
C VAL A 576 5.81 -10.31 38.13
N SER A 577 6.29 -10.67 36.94
CA SER A 577 6.48 -9.73 35.82
C SER A 577 5.18 -9.07 35.34
N ASP A 578 4.03 -9.72 35.53
CA ASP A 578 2.72 -9.21 35.09
C ASP A 578 2.21 -8.11 36.04
N LEU A 579 2.78 -8.01 37.25
CA LEU A 579 2.47 -7.00 38.26
C LEU A 579 3.46 -5.83 38.28
N LEU A 580 4.59 -5.94 37.57
CA LEU A 580 5.61 -4.91 37.54
C LEU A 580 5.19 -3.75 36.62
N VAL A 581 5.45 -2.54 37.09
CA VAL A 581 5.25 -1.30 36.33
C VAL A 581 6.58 -0.60 36.17
N SER A 582 6.93 -0.27 34.93
CA SER A 582 8.03 0.63 34.61
C SER A 582 7.53 2.07 34.55
N PRO A 583 8.01 2.96 35.44
CA PRO A 583 7.73 4.40 35.35
C PRO A 583 8.17 4.98 34.00
N LEU A 584 7.46 6.00 33.52
CA LEU A 584 7.89 6.83 32.41
C LEU A 584 8.43 8.16 32.94
N GLU A 585 9.75 8.35 32.84
CA GLU A 585 10.41 9.59 33.26
C GLU A 585 10.25 10.70 32.22
N ASP A 586 10.38 11.96 32.63
CA ASP A 586 10.19 13.13 31.74
C ASP A 586 11.19 13.15 30.57
N GLU A 587 12.43 12.75 30.84
CA GLU A 587 13.48 12.68 29.82
C GLU A 587 13.31 11.51 28.84
N GLU A 588 12.40 10.59 29.11
CA GLU A 588 12.10 9.43 28.24
C GLU A 588 10.98 9.73 27.24
N GLU A 589 10.11 10.71 27.52
CA GLU A 589 9.02 11.11 26.64
C GLU A 589 9.52 11.81 25.37
N VAL A 590 10.55 12.65 25.52
CA VAL A 590 11.28 13.29 24.41
C VAL A 590 12.77 13.14 24.64
N VAL A 591 13.41 12.27 23.85
CA VAL A 591 14.85 12.00 23.95
C VAL A 591 15.57 12.72 22.84
N VAL A 592 16.68 13.39 23.17
CA VAL A 592 17.60 13.99 22.20
C VAL A 592 18.99 13.37 22.37
N THR A 593 19.58 12.95 21.25
CA THR A 593 20.96 12.46 21.20
C THR A 593 21.73 13.25 20.14
N TYR A 594 22.75 13.96 20.60
CA TYR A 594 23.68 14.69 19.74
C TYR A 594 24.74 13.74 19.15
N ALA A 595 25.20 14.03 17.92
CA ALA A 595 26.17 13.23 17.20
C ALA A 595 27.46 12.98 18.00
N GLU A 596 27.95 14.00 18.73
CA GLU A 596 29.12 13.89 19.60
C GLU A 596 28.95 12.83 20.69
N LYS A 597 27.75 12.74 21.27
CA LYS A 597 27.42 11.73 22.27
C LYS A 597 27.32 10.34 21.63
N SER A 598 26.78 10.24 20.43
CA SER A 598 26.75 8.99 19.65
C SER A 598 28.16 8.45 19.41
N GLN A 599 29.13 9.31 19.08
CA GLN A 599 30.53 8.95 18.87
C GLN A 599 31.20 8.35 20.12
N GLN A 600 30.87 8.83 21.31
CA GLN A 600 31.38 8.29 22.58
C GLN A 600 30.89 6.86 22.86
N HIS A 601 29.80 6.45 22.21
CA HIS A 601 29.20 5.12 22.36
C HIS A 601 29.24 4.30 21.05
N ALA A 602 30.13 4.68 20.14
CA ALA A 602 30.33 4.02 18.86
C ALA A 602 30.74 2.55 19.06
N ARG A 603 30.00 1.64 18.43
CA ARG A 603 30.38 0.23 18.32
C ARG A 603 31.10 0.01 16.99
N ARG A 604 32.34 -0.48 17.06
CA ARG A 604 33.16 -0.77 15.87
C ARG A 604 33.09 -2.25 15.52
N MET A 605 32.87 -2.53 14.25
CA MET A 605 32.95 -3.83 13.61
C MET A 605 34.08 -3.79 12.57
N ASN A 606 34.35 -4.89 11.87
CA ASN A 606 35.39 -4.92 10.84
C ASN A 606 35.04 -4.04 9.64
N GLY A 607 33.80 -4.06 9.16
CA GLY A 607 33.30 -3.30 8.02
C GLY A 607 32.43 -2.09 8.38
N TYR A 608 32.03 -1.92 9.65
CA TYR A 608 31.08 -0.88 10.06
C TYR A 608 31.48 -0.14 11.34
N VAL A 609 31.06 1.12 11.46
CA VAL A 609 30.94 1.82 12.75
C VAL A 609 29.47 2.15 12.99
N LEU A 610 28.95 1.72 14.13
CA LEU A 610 27.56 1.92 14.55
C LEU A 610 27.50 2.98 15.65
N LEU A 611 26.96 4.14 15.33
CA LEU A 611 26.77 5.28 16.22
C LEU A 611 25.32 5.27 16.72
N PRO A 612 25.05 4.96 18.00
CA PRO A 612 23.69 4.87 18.50
C PRO A 612 22.99 6.24 18.49
N GLY A 613 21.83 6.32 17.84
CA GLY A 613 20.97 7.51 17.87
C GLY A 613 20.09 7.57 19.13
N ALA A 614 19.09 8.46 19.10
CA ALA A 614 18.11 8.60 20.16
C ALA A 614 17.25 7.35 20.33
N ARG A 615 17.11 6.91 21.58
CA ARG A 615 16.35 5.72 22.01
C ARG A 615 15.77 5.98 23.38
N THR A 616 14.68 5.29 23.70
CA THR A 616 14.04 5.37 25.02
C THR A 616 13.83 3.99 25.61
N ARG A 617 13.82 3.88 26.94
CA ARG A 617 13.71 2.57 27.62
C ARG A 617 12.31 1.99 27.53
N HIS A 618 11.27 2.82 27.43
CA HIS A 618 9.88 2.35 27.25
C HIS A 618 9.60 1.84 25.83
N GLN A 619 10.56 1.95 24.91
CA GLN A 619 10.55 1.32 23.58
C GLN A 619 11.84 0.51 23.40
N PRO A 620 12.00 -0.62 24.13
CA PRO A 620 13.27 -1.34 24.17
C PRO A 620 13.70 -1.86 22.80
N ASP A 621 12.76 -2.19 21.92
CA ASP A 621 13.04 -2.69 20.57
C ASP A 621 13.27 -1.58 19.52
N LEU A 622 13.09 -0.31 19.88
CA LEU A 622 13.53 0.81 19.03
C LEU A 622 15.05 0.88 19.06
N LYS A 623 15.71 0.53 17.95
CA LYS A 623 17.16 0.71 17.78
C LYS A 623 17.45 1.61 16.61
N THR A 624 18.08 2.75 16.88
CA THR A 624 18.49 3.74 15.88
C THR A 624 20.01 3.80 15.79
N PHE A 625 20.56 3.86 14.59
CA PHE A 625 21.99 4.00 14.36
C PHE A 625 22.25 4.95 13.20
N ASP A 626 23.31 5.73 13.31
CA ASP A 626 24.08 6.14 12.15
C ASP A 626 25.14 5.03 11.92
N LEU A 627 25.04 4.35 10.77
CA LEU A 627 25.94 3.29 10.35
C LEU A 627 26.89 3.83 9.29
N GLU A 628 28.17 3.91 9.63
CA GLU A 628 29.25 4.22 8.69
C GLU A 628 29.78 2.93 8.07
N VAL A 629 29.78 2.86 6.73
CA VAL A 629 30.39 1.76 5.98
C VAL A 629 31.86 2.06 5.74
N LEU A 630 32.74 1.21 6.27
CA LEU A 630 34.20 1.37 6.20
C LEU A 630 34.76 0.81 4.89
N GLU A 631 35.97 1.26 4.51
CA GLU A 631 36.70 0.76 3.33
C GLU A 631 36.90 -0.77 3.35
N SER A 632 36.99 -1.35 4.54
CA SER A 632 37.13 -2.80 4.77
C SER A 632 35.87 -3.60 4.46
N ALA A 633 34.73 -2.96 4.18
CA ALA A 633 33.47 -3.62 3.85
C ALA A 633 33.44 -4.11 2.39
N THR A 634 34.35 -5.04 2.05
CA THR A 634 34.48 -5.63 0.71
C THR A 634 34.67 -7.17 0.77
N PRO A 635 33.58 -7.97 0.82
CA PRO A 635 32.20 -7.54 1.03
C PRO A 635 31.95 -7.13 2.49
N GLY A 636 30.90 -6.35 2.71
CA GLY A 636 30.45 -5.99 4.04
C GLY A 636 30.08 -7.19 4.90
N GLU A 637 30.21 -7.02 6.22
CA GLU A 637 29.78 -8.03 7.19
C GLU A 637 28.26 -8.25 7.15
N SER A 638 27.82 -9.50 7.33
CA SER A 638 26.40 -9.84 7.35
C SER A 638 25.71 -9.32 8.62
N LEU A 639 24.51 -8.79 8.44
CA LEU A 639 23.60 -8.30 9.47
C LEU A 639 22.29 -9.06 9.36
N SER A 640 21.74 -9.50 10.50
CA SER A 640 20.39 -10.06 10.59
C SER A 640 19.83 -9.83 11.99
N CYS A 641 18.52 -9.53 12.08
CA CYS A 641 17.81 -9.41 13.35
C CYS A 641 16.31 -9.62 13.15
N GLY A 642 15.59 -9.97 14.23
CA GLY A 642 14.14 -10.17 14.21
C GLY A 642 13.28 -8.90 14.14
N LEU A 643 13.88 -7.72 13.85
CA LEU A 643 13.18 -6.44 13.82
C LEU A 643 13.03 -5.95 12.38
N HIS A 644 11.95 -5.22 12.10
CA HIS A 644 11.81 -4.49 10.84
C HIS A 644 12.86 -3.39 10.80
N THR A 645 13.54 -3.23 9.66
CA THR A 645 14.60 -2.24 9.51
C THR A 645 14.25 -1.27 8.38
N PHE A 646 14.29 0.02 8.68
CA PHE A 646 14.31 1.11 7.72
C PHE A 646 15.73 1.66 7.60
N VAL A 647 16.16 1.98 6.38
CA VAL A 647 17.47 2.53 6.08
C VAL A 647 17.29 3.77 5.20
N TYR A 648 17.99 4.85 5.52
CA TYR A 648 18.08 6.03 4.68
C TYR A 648 19.54 6.41 4.45
N HIS A 649 19.92 6.62 3.19
CA HIS A 649 21.28 7.00 2.83
C HIS A 649 21.48 8.52 2.92
N PHE A 650 22.08 9.01 4.00
CA PHE A 650 22.36 10.44 4.17
C PHE A 650 23.83 10.84 3.95
N GLY A 651 24.69 9.87 3.66
CA GLY A 651 26.06 10.08 3.21
C GLY A 651 26.19 10.70 1.82
N SER A 652 27.42 10.80 1.32
CA SER A 652 27.80 11.36 0.03
C SER A 652 28.36 10.35 -0.98
N GLU A 653 28.56 9.09 -0.58
CA GLU A 653 29.13 8.04 -1.42
C GLU A 653 28.22 6.81 -1.40
N ALA A 654 27.88 6.29 -2.58
CA ALA A 654 26.97 5.15 -2.72
C ALA A 654 27.52 3.85 -2.12
N VAL A 655 26.61 2.96 -1.72
CA VAL A 655 26.93 1.64 -1.15
C VAL A 655 26.18 0.53 -1.87
N GLU A 656 26.75 -0.67 -1.94
CA GLU A 656 26.02 -1.86 -2.40
C GLU A 656 25.26 -2.46 -1.22
N LEU A 657 23.94 -2.60 -1.33
CA LEU A 657 23.12 -3.42 -0.45
C LEU A 657 22.96 -4.82 -1.07
N ARG A 658 23.42 -5.85 -0.36
CA ARG A 658 23.26 -7.26 -0.74
C ARG A 658 22.38 -7.97 0.27
N TRP A 659 21.51 -8.87 -0.19
CA TRP A 659 20.68 -9.70 0.69
C TRP A 659 20.48 -11.11 0.12
N SER A 660 20.10 -12.03 0.99
CA SER A 660 19.83 -13.42 0.65
C SER A 660 18.33 -13.68 0.56
N THR A 661 17.90 -14.39 -0.47
CA THR A 661 16.54 -14.94 -0.57
C THR A 661 16.37 -16.12 0.38
N ARG A 662 15.12 -16.50 0.69
CA ARG A 662 14.82 -17.71 1.50
C ARG A 662 15.41 -19.00 0.90
N LEU A 663 15.65 -19.03 -0.41
CA LEU A 663 16.24 -20.17 -1.13
C LEU A 663 17.77 -20.08 -1.23
N GLY A 664 18.41 -19.10 -0.58
CA GLY A 664 19.86 -18.92 -0.54
C GLY A 664 20.47 -18.21 -1.76
N ALA A 665 19.68 -17.84 -2.78
CA ALA A 665 20.16 -16.99 -3.87
C ALA A 665 20.44 -15.57 -3.36
N SER A 666 21.51 -14.93 -3.82
CA SER A 666 21.88 -13.56 -3.43
C SER A 666 21.32 -12.53 -4.42
N ARG A 667 20.78 -11.44 -3.88
CA ARG A 667 20.35 -10.24 -4.58
C ARG A 667 21.25 -9.08 -4.19
N ALA A 668 21.44 -8.11 -5.08
CA ALA A 668 22.18 -6.90 -4.79
C ALA A 668 21.60 -5.70 -5.53
N THR A 669 21.76 -4.53 -4.94
CA THR A 669 21.40 -3.23 -5.53
C THR A 669 22.33 -2.14 -4.99
N ILE A 670 22.37 -1.00 -5.66
CA ILE A 670 23.13 0.17 -5.22
C ILE A 670 22.17 1.11 -4.49
N LEU A 671 22.52 1.51 -3.27
CA LEU A 671 21.87 2.60 -2.56
C LEU A 671 22.70 3.86 -2.74
N ARG A 672 22.14 4.85 -3.42
CA ARG A 672 22.73 6.17 -3.62
C ARG A 672 22.34 7.13 -2.50
N PRO A 673 23.10 8.21 -2.28
CA PRO A 673 22.69 9.34 -1.45
C PRO A 673 21.26 9.82 -1.75
N GLY A 674 20.38 9.75 -0.75
CA GLY A 674 18.95 10.08 -0.89
C GLY A 674 18.03 8.87 -1.02
N ASP A 675 18.56 7.69 -1.37
CA ASP A 675 17.77 6.46 -1.42
C ASP A 675 17.40 5.97 -0.01
N SER A 676 16.33 5.19 0.05
CA SER A 676 15.92 4.49 1.26
C SER A 676 15.57 3.04 0.99
N SER A 677 15.59 2.21 2.02
CA SER A 677 15.14 0.84 1.93
C SER A 677 14.40 0.37 3.18
N TYR A 678 13.49 -0.57 2.96
CA TYR A 678 12.90 -1.41 3.98
C TYR A 678 13.52 -2.80 3.90
N ILE A 679 13.81 -3.39 5.06
CA ILE A 679 14.33 -4.75 5.21
C ILE A 679 13.47 -5.46 6.25
N ALA A 680 12.87 -6.58 5.86
CA ALA A 680 12.02 -7.41 6.70
C ALA A 680 12.82 -8.15 7.79
N PRO A 681 12.16 -8.56 8.89
CA PRO A 681 12.79 -9.36 9.94
C PRO A 681 13.50 -10.61 9.38
N LEU A 682 14.64 -10.93 10.00
CA LEU A 682 15.48 -12.11 9.73
C LEU A 682 16.15 -12.16 8.35
N VAL A 683 15.94 -11.16 7.49
CA VAL A 683 16.65 -11.07 6.21
C VAL A 683 18.14 -10.79 6.46
N GLU A 684 18.98 -11.73 6.06
CA GLU A 684 20.43 -11.53 6.05
C GLU A 684 20.82 -10.56 4.95
N HIS A 685 21.56 -9.52 5.33
CA HIS A 685 22.00 -8.46 4.42
C HIS A 685 23.36 -7.88 4.79
N SER A 686 24.03 -7.23 3.84
CA SER A 686 25.27 -6.48 4.09
C SER A 686 25.36 -5.23 3.24
N PHE A 687 26.15 -4.27 3.71
CA PHE A 687 26.48 -3.04 2.98
C PHE A 687 27.95 -3.06 2.59
N SER A 688 28.26 -2.95 1.31
CA SER A 688 29.63 -3.00 0.82
C SER A 688 30.03 -1.69 0.14
N VAL A 689 31.33 -1.41 0.17
CA VAL A 689 31.90 -0.31 -0.61
C VAL A 689 31.86 -0.64 -2.10
N LEU A 690 31.56 0.37 -2.91
CA LEU A 690 31.68 0.32 -4.36
C LEU A 690 33.01 0.97 -4.78
N PRO A 691 33.98 0.20 -5.32
CA PRO A 691 35.27 0.76 -5.73
C PRO A 691 35.08 1.86 -6.78
N GLY A 692 35.59 3.06 -6.51
CA GLY A 692 35.54 4.19 -7.44
C GLY A 692 34.20 4.93 -7.50
N ALA A 693 33.31 4.74 -6.51
CA ALA A 693 32.09 5.54 -6.38
C ALA A 693 32.43 7.04 -6.27
N ALA A 694 31.78 7.86 -7.11
CA ALA A 694 31.93 9.30 -7.06
C ALA A 694 31.18 9.86 -5.83
N GLN A 695 31.65 11.02 -5.34
CA GLN A 695 30.90 11.78 -4.35
C GLN A 695 29.70 12.46 -5.03
N GLU A 696 28.51 12.11 -4.58
CA GLU A 696 27.24 12.65 -5.05
C GLU A 696 26.47 13.14 -3.82
N PRO A 697 26.34 14.47 -3.58
CA PRO A 697 25.61 14.97 -2.41
C PRO A 697 24.11 14.59 -2.39
N GLY A 698 23.58 14.12 -3.53
CA GLY A 698 22.19 13.67 -3.67
C GLY A 698 21.17 14.75 -3.29
N MET A 699 19.99 14.31 -2.83
CA MET A 699 18.91 15.17 -2.34
C MET A 699 19.26 15.98 -1.06
N ASN A 700 20.31 15.58 -0.34
CA ASN A 700 20.70 16.20 0.93
C ASN A 700 21.63 17.40 0.76
N GLY A 701 22.12 17.62 -0.47
CA GLY A 701 22.94 18.78 -0.85
C GLY A 701 24.23 18.91 -0.05
N ALA A 702 24.66 20.15 0.20
CA ALA A 702 25.82 20.48 1.03
C ALA A 702 25.69 20.04 2.52
N ALA A 703 24.48 19.77 3.00
CA ALA A 703 24.25 19.32 4.38
C ALA A 703 24.43 17.81 4.58
N CYS A 704 24.70 17.03 3.52
CA CYS A 704 24.89 15.58 3.58
C CYS A 704 26.03 15.18 4.54
N GLY A 705 25.91 13.99 5.15
CA GLY A 705 27.02 13.37 5.87
C GLY A 705 28.16 13.06 4.91
N LYS A 706 29.42 13.29 5.30
CA LYS A 706 30.58 12.96 4.46
C LYS A 706 30.86 11.46 4.52
N GLY A 707 31.01 10.81 3.36
CA GLY A 707 31.31 9.39 3.26
C GLY A 707 30.06 8.52 3.16
N ARG A 708 30.11 7.29 3.70
CA ARG A 708 29.08 6.26 3.51
C ARG A 708 28.23 6.05 4.76
N HIS A 709 27.37 7.01 5.04
CA HIS A 709 26.51 7.01 6.23
C HIS A 709 25.06 6.62 5.93
N LEU A 710 24.55 5.66 6.70
CA LEU A 710 23.21 5.12 6.61
C LEU A 710 22.47 5.30 7.94
N PHE A 711 21.34 6.00 7.94
CA PHE A 711 20.47 6.09 9.11
C PHE A 711 19.59 4.85 9.16
N LEU A 712 19.81 4.03 10.18
CA LEU A 712 19.18 2.73 10.35
C LEU A 712 18.23 2.78 11.55
N VAL A 713 16.95 2.52 11.31
CA VAL A 713 15.91 2.47 12.33
C VAL A 713 15.31 1.08 12.38
N ARG A 714 15.36 0.44 13.55
CA ARG A 714 14.74 -0.86 13.81
C ARG A 714 13.58 -0.70 14.76
N ILE A 715 12.46 -1.34 14.44
CA ILE A 715 11.26 -1.34 15.27
C ILE A 715 10.71 -2.77 15.43
N PRO A 716 10.03 -3.05 16.54
CA PRO A 716 9.31 -4.31 16.67
C PRO A 716 8.14 -4.32 15.70
N GLY A 717 7.92 -5.49 15.10
CA GLY A 717 6.70 -5.77 14.33
C GLY A 717 5.66 -6.45 15.20
N GLN A 718 5.07 -7.49 14.64
CA GLN A 718 4.18 -8.42 15.35
C GLN A 718 4.95 -9.51 16.11
N LEU A 719 6.23 -9.74 15.77
CA LEU A 719 7.11 -10.66 16.51
C LEU A 719 7.66 -9.98 17.77
N SER A 720 6.74 -9.52 18.64
CA SER A 720 7.08 -8.87 19.89
C SER A 720 7.64 -9.86 20.91
N GLY A 721 8.28 -9.38 21.97
CA GLY A 721 8.75 -10.23 23.07
C GLY A 721 7.63 -11.07 23.69
N GLU A 722 6.42 -10.52 23.83
CA GLU A 722 5.23 -11.23 24.32
C GLU A 722 4.80 -12.35 23.37
N THR A 723 4.70 -12.05 22.07
CA THR A 723 4.35 -13.03 21.03
C THR A 723 5.37 -14.17 20.95
N LEU A 724 6.67 -13.84 21.03
CA LEU A 724 7.74 -14.84 21.02
C LEU A 724 7.74 -15.70 22.30
N ALA A 725 7.43 -15.10 23.45
CA ALA A 725 7.31 -15.82 24.72
C ALA A 725 6.13 -16.81 24.68
N GLU A 726 4.99 -16.42 24.13
CA GLU A 726 3.84 -17.31 23.90
C GLU A 726 4.20 -18.43 22.92
N PHE A 727 4.72 -18.09 21.74
CA PHE A 727 5.11 -19.07 20.72
C PHE A 727 6.14 -20.08 21.23
N ALA A 728 7.02 -19.67 22.15
CA ALA A 728 7.99 -20.55 22.80
C ALA A 728 7.35 -21.64 23.69
N THR A 729 6.09 -21.48 24.10
CA THR A 729 5.34 -22.50 24.86
C THR A 729 4.74 -23.59 23.96
N PHE A 730 4.63 -23.35 22.65
CA PHE A 730 3.99 -24.28 21.74
C PHE A 730 4.83 -25.55 21.58
N SER A 731 4.15 -26.69 21.40
CA SER A 731 4.80 -27.97 21.07
C SER A 731 5.68 -27.81 19.82
N THR A 732 6.91 -28.32 19.88
CA THR A 732 7.90 -28.17 18.80
C THR A 732 7.39 -28.69 17.46
N HIS A 733 6.63 -29.79 17.45
CA HIS A 733 6.05 -30.39 16.25
C HIS A 733 4.92 -29.54 15.63
N GLY A 734 4.32 -28.60 16.39
CA GLY A 734 3.23 -27.74 15.91
C GLY A 734 3.69 -26.38 15.39
N ARG A 735 4.91 -25.94 15.74
CA ARG A 735 5.39 -24.58 15.45
C ARG A 735 5.42 -24.26 13.95
N GLU A 736 5.80 -25.23 13.11
CA GLU A 736 5.88 -25.05 11.66
C GLU A 736 4.51 -24.87 10.98
N ARG A 737 3.42 -25.23 11.67
CA ARG A 737 2.04 -25.06 11.15
C ARG A 737 1.48 -23.67 11.38
N VAL A 738 2.06 -22.88 12.29
CA VAL A 738 1.55 -21.55 12.62
C VAL A 738 1.72 -20.61 11.43
N GLY A 739 0.61 -20.05 10.95
CA GLY A 739 0.57 -19.21 9.74
C GLY A 739 0.78 -19.98 8.43
N ALA A 740 0.83 -21.31 8.47
CA ALA A 740 1.08 -22.18 7.33
C ALA A 740 0.33 -23.53 7.48
N GLU A 741 -0.90 -23.49 7.98
CA GLU A 741 -1.72 -24.69 8.18
C GLU A 741 -1.99 -25.39 6.84
N THR A 742 -1.71 -26.68 6.78
CA THR A 742 -1.83 -27.50 5.56
C THR A 742 -2.61 -28.79 5.76
N VAL A 743 -2.97 -29.10 7.01
CA VAL A 743 -3.67 -30.33 7.35
C VAL A 743 -4.91 -30.04 8.18
N GLN A 744 -5.94 -30.87 8.01
CA GLN A 744 -7.11 -30.82 8.86
C GLN A 744 -6.73 -31.26 10.29
N TRP A 745 -7.42 -30.75 11.31
CA TRP A 745 -7.08 -31.04 12.72
C TRP A 745 -7.25 -32.53 13.12
N TYR A 746 -7.89 -33.33 12.28
CA TYR A 746 -8.01 -34.78 12.40
C TYR A 746 -7.99 -35.43 11.00
N ASN A 747 -7.66 -36.73 10.96
CA ASN A 747 -7.70 -37.56 9.76
C ASN A 747 -8.98 -38.38 9.67
#